data_AF-A0A9D0XQM1-F1
#
_entry.id   AF-A0A9D0XQM1-F1
#
_cell.length_a   1.000
_cell.length_b   1.000
_cell.length_c   1.000
_cell.angle_alpha   90.00
_cell.angle_beta   90.00
_cell.angle_gamma   90.00
#
_symmetry.space_group_name_H-M   'P 1'
#
loop_
_entity.id
_entity.type
_entity.pdbx_description
1 polymer ?
#
loop_
_entity_poly.entity_id
_entity_poly.type
_entity_poly.pdbx_seq_one_letter_code
_entity_poly.pdbx_strand_id
1 'polypeptide(L)'
;MGKRLRHFAVALLAGFVVWLLAGFTLSAGDPVRVGIYQNAPLVFLDEEGRPSGFYVDLLEAIAAEEGWDLEYVECSFSDCLAMLERGDIDLMTAIAYSEEREQQFDFNREIVLANWGQMYIREGGPQAIPDLEGRSVAVVREDIYYTRFRTLIDSLDVSCRFVELDDYGQVMERVAAGEADAGLVARLYGLRHERTYDLVRSPIRCCPSELHFAAPKGEGEDLLGVIDRHIAAWKQDPGSVYYRSLDRWFEGMIAEPALLERVPEWVRWAVVVVTAVAVLGIGGNLLLRAQVRARTRELEAAEARYRGLFERVPVGLYSATPEGEIVEANLALVELLRYSDRESLLGRNIRDLLADEAPGGKIWPEQGEEVCDYETQFRRADGTSVWVRGHARAVRDEEGRVVRYEGSLEDIDEQKAAGEAVRNQARRLEALRQIGLELAAELDLESLLRSIVERAVGLVGGKSGNLYLLRPDEEVLDLIVSVGTVPRPERTFLYPGEGLSGKVWKENRALVVEDYNRWEGRASIYEGFPYAAVVGAPIRWGDETLGVIDVASDQPGVFSAEDAELLSLFALQAAIAIRNARQVAALKEERERMALLHRLGERITASLDVHAVAQQALEDICAVVGALQGVVLAWDEEIERLVPVAVSGRDTESVAALADQLRLRLDGGSLAGWVAANRRSVIVPDVTVDEHWLSVPGLDDWVHSALSVPLVTQEELVGVLSIYSERKHFFSEDHRILVESAAAVVAAAIANARLYEREREQRRLAEALVEAAAAVSSTLDLDQVLDRILEQVSRVVPNDATNVMLISGDEVRIARWRGYEKFGDAADFVSSVVFRLSEVPNLRAMKVTREPIVIPDTTAYPGWVQVPEQSWLRSYAGVPIVVRGEVIGFLNVDSATPGFFNEAHLAPLKAFADYAASAIHNARLYEEARRRALEQETLREAALALSTVRDPEEAVERILAELERVVPYDSASIQWLEGNRLRIIGGRGFPNLEELLGITFDLTRDDNPNRWVVETRRPVIEEDVSARYAEFRREPHAQARIRSWLGVPMMIGERLIGMIALDKREPGFYTEAHARLAEAF
;
A
#
# COMPACT_ATOMS: atom_id res chain seq x y z
N MET A 1 -65.89 -46.03 20.88
CA MET A 1 -65.35 -44.80 21.50
C MET A 1 -64.01 -44.31 20.89
N GLY A 2 -63.52 -44.88 19.78
CA GLY A 2 -62.19 -44.54 19.22
C GLY A 2 -62.14 -43.65 17.97
N LYS A 3 -63.29 -43.30 17.36
CA LYS A 3 -63.33 -42.44 16.15
C LYS A 3 -63.67 -40.96 16.42
N ARG A 4 -64.31 -40.63 17.56
CA ARG A 4 -64.62 -39.23 17.93
C ARG A 4 -63.43 -38.50 18.58
N LEU A 5 -62.51 -39.19 19.26
CA LEU A 5 -61.32 -38.55 19.84
C LEU A 5 -60.30 -38.10 18.80
N ARG A 6 -60.15 -38.83 17.67
CA ARG A 6 -59.20 -38.46 16.61
C ARG A 6 -59.63 -37.23 15.82
N HIS A 7 -60.94 -37.05 15.58
CA HIS A 7 -61.44 -35.85 14.91
C HIS A 7 -61.39 -34.62 15.82
N PHE A 8 -61.54 -34.80 17.14
CA PHE A 8 -61.40 -33.70 18.11
C PHE A 8 -59.94 -33.26 18.28
N ALA A 9 -59.00 -34.21 18.27
CA ALA A 9 -57.57 -33.90 18.33
C ALA A 9 -57.05 -33.23 17.04
N VAL A 10 -57.54 -33.65 15.86
CA VAL A 10 -57.15 -33.01 14.58
C VAL A 10 -57.81 -31.65 14.42
N ALA A 11 -59.04 -31.44 14.91
CA ALA A 11 -59.68 -30.12 14.92
C ALA A 11 -59.04 -29.15 15.93
N LEU A 12 -58.58 -29.64 17.08
CA LEU A 12 -57.79 -28.85 18.03
C LEU A 12 -56.40 -28.53 17.49
N LEU A 13 -55.74 -29.45 16.77
CA LEU A 13 -54.45 -29.16 16.13
C LEU A 13 -54.60 -28.18 14.95
N ALA A 14 -55.63 -28.33 14.12
CA ALA A 14 -55.91 -27.41 13.02
C ALA A 14 -56.35 -26.02 13.53
N GLY A 15 -57.14 -25.97 14.61
CA GLY A 15 -57.49 -24.72 15.29
C GLY A 15 -56.30 -24.05 15.96
N PHE A 16 -55.37 -24.83 16.54
CA PHE A 16 -54.15 -24.31 17.17
C PHE A 16 -53.13 -23.84 16.12
N VAL A 17 -53.06 -24.48 14.95
CA VAL A 17 -52.22 -24.03 13.82
C VAL A 17 -52.80 -22.78 13.14
N VAL A 18 -54.13 -22.66 13.02
CA VAL A 18 -54.77 -21.42 12.52
C VAL A 18 -54.67 -20.28 13.54
N TRP A 19 -54.68 -20.57 14.84
CA TRP A 19 -54.47 -19.56 15.88
C TRP A 19 -53.00 -19.14 16.02
N LEU A 20 -52.03 -20.03 15.76
CA LEU A 20 -50.60 -19.72 15.62
C LEU A 20 -50.28 -18.95 14.33
N LEU A 21 -51.03 -19.18 13.24
CA LEU A 21 -50.86 -18.45 11.98
C LEU A 21 -51.62 -17.12 11.92
N ALA A 22 -52.63 -16.91 12.78
CA ALA A 22 -53.37 -15.65 12.91
C ALA A 22 -52.84 -14.73 14.02
N GLY A 23 -51.77 -15.14 14.73
CA GLY A 23 -51.18 -14.45 15.87
C GLY A 23 -49.90 -13.67 15.58
N PHE A 24 -49.54 -13.49 14.31
CA PHE A 24 -48.45 -12.60 13.89
C PHE A 24 -48.90 -11.72 12.73
N THR A 25 -49.86 -10.84 12.99
CA THR A 25 -49.71 -9.49 12.43
C THR A 25 -48.59 -8.85 13.26
N LEU A 26 -47.33 -9.10 12.86
CA LEU A 26 -46.28 -8.13 13.21
C LEU A 26 -46.83 -6.78 12.76
N SER A 27 -46.75 -5.80 13.65
CA SER A 27 -46.88 -4.40 13.28
C SER A 27 -45.96 -4.18 12.08
N ALA A 28 -46.52 -4.10 10.87
CA ALA A 28 -45.80 -3.51 9.75
C ALA A 28 -45.61 -2.06 10.19
N GLY A 29 -44.39 -1.72 10.62
CA GLY A 29 -43.99 -0.33 10.63
C GLY A 29 -44.22 0.23 9.24
N ASP A 30 -44.50 1.52 9.13
CA ASP A 30 -44.57 2.16 7.82
C ASP A 30 -43.27 1.87 7.05
N PRO A 31 -43.34 1.56 5.74
CA PRO A 31 -42.15 1.23 4.96
C PRO A 31 -41.20 2.42 4.98
N VAL A 32 -39.90 2.14 5.16
CA VAL A 32 -38.86 3.17 5.17
C VAL A 32 -38.60 3.58 3.73
N ARG A 33 -39.00 4.80 3.37
CA ARG A 33 -38.84 5.34 2.02
C ARG A 33 -37.42 5.86 1.84
N VAL A 34 -36.66 5.23 0.94
CA VAL A 34 -35.24 5.54 0.68
C VAL A 34 -35.08 6.17 -0.70
N GLY A 35 -34.50 7.36 -0.77
CA GLY A 35 -34.21 8.01 -2.06
C GLY A 35 -33.09 7.30 -2.83
N ILE A 36 -33.32 6.98 -4.10
CA ILE A 36 -32.33 6.37 -5.00
C ILE A 36 -32.11 7.23 -6.26
N TYR A 37 -30.85 7.47 -6.60
CA TYR A 37 -30.42 8.30 -7.71
C TYR A 37 -29.16 7.73 -8.37
N GLN A 38 -28.80 8.20 -9.57
CA GLN A 38 -27.69 7.66 -10.35
C GLN A 38 -26.32 8.16 -9.85
N ASN A 39 -25.72 7.42 -8.92
CA ASN A 39 -24.40 7.71 -8.36
C ASN A 39 -23.55 6.44 -8.17
N ALA A 40 -23.42 5.66 -9.25
CA ALA A 40 -22.65 4.41 -9.23
C ALA A 40 -21.16 4.67 -8.90
N PRO A 41 -20.49 3.81 -8.09
CA PRO A 41 -20.97 2.54 -7.53
C PRO A 41 -21.67 2.66 -6.15
N LEU A 42 -21.90 3.87 -5.65
CA LEU A 42 -22.42 4.07 -4.29
C LEU A 42 -23.90 3.70 -4.20
N VAL A 43 -24.71 4.23 -5.12
CA VAL A 43 -26.17 4.10 -5.17
C VAL A 43 -26.58 4.29 -6.63
N PHE A 44 -27.33 3.36 -7.22
CA PHE A 44 -27.86 3.47 -8.59
C PHE A 44 -28.93 2.40 -8.87
N LEU A 45 -29.65 2.53 -9.99
CA LEU A 45 -30.52 1.46 -10.51
C LEU A 45 -29.76 0.69 -11.60
N ASP A 46 -29.77 -0.65 -11.52
CA ASP A 46 -29.15 -1.52 -12.53
C ASP A 46 -29.94 -1.56 -13.86
N GLU A 47 -29.40 -2.26 -14.87
CA GLU A 47 -30.05 -2.38 -16.19
C GLU A 47 -31.42 -3.08 -16.13
N GLU A 48 -31.70 -3.83 -15.06
CA GLU A 48 -32.98 -4.47 -14.79
C GLU A 48 -33.93 -3.60 -13.92
N GLY A 49 -33.53 -2.38 -13.57
CA GLY A 49 -34.30 -1.44 -12.76
C GLY A 49 -34.31 -1.76 -11.27
N ARG A 50 -33.35 -2.54 -10.77
CA ARG A 50 -33.23 -2.88 -9.34
C ARG A 50 -32.26 -1.94 -8.61
N PRO A 51 -32.57 -1.55 -7.36
CA PRO A 51 -31.63 -0.85 -6.49
C PRO A 51 -30.31 -1.62 -6.35
N SER A 52 -29.19 -0.94 -6.59
CA SER A 52 -27.86 -1.51 -6.52
C SER A 52 -26.83 -0.49 -6.06
N GLY A 53 -25.77 -0.96 -5.41
CA GLY A 53 -24.66 -0.13 -4.99
C GLY A 53 -24.22 -0.42 -3.55
N PHE A 54 -23.10 0.17 -3.17
CA PHE A 54 -22.49 -0.02 -1.85
C PHE A 54 -23.45 0.31 -0.70
N TYR A 55 -24.12 1.47 -0.74
CA TYR A 55 -25.06 1.89 0.29
C TYR A 55 -26.34 1.04 0.30
N VAL A 56 -26.75 0.53 -0.86
CA VAL A 56 -27.90 -0.38 -0.99
C VAL A 56 -27.58 -1.72 -0.31
N ASP A 57 -26.41 -2.31 -0.59
CA ASP A 57 -25.98 -3.56 0.05
C ASP A 57 -25.91 -3.43 1.60
N LEU A 58 -25.49 -2.27 2.11
CA LEU A 58 -25.49 -2.00 3.56
C LEU A 58 -26.92 -1.89 4.12
N LEU A 59 -27.80 -1.12 3.48
CA LEU A 59 -29.18 -0.95 3.95
C LEU A 59 -30.00 -2.24 3.90
N GLU A 60 -29.85 -3.02 2.83
CA GLU A 60 -30.52 -4.32 2.70
C GLU A 60 -30.08 -5.31 3.79
N ALA A 61 -28.80 -5.28 4.17
CA ALA A 61 -28.30 -6.09 5.28
C ALA A 61 -28.85 -5.62 6.64
N ILE A 62 -28.93 -4.30 6.88
CA ILE A 62 -29.54 -3.74 8.09
C ILE A 62 -31.03 -4.10 8.14
N ALA A 63 -31.75 -3.95 7.02
CA ALA A 63 -33.17 -4.25 6.93
C ALA A 63 -33.47 -5.74 7.16
N ALA A 64 -32.61 -6.64 6.67
CA ALA A 64 -32.73 -8.07 6.92
C ALA A 64 -32.53 -8.44 8.40
N GLU A 65 -31.66 -7.75 9.12
CA GLU A 65 -31.39 -8.00 10.55
C GLU A 65 -32.41 -7.34 11.48
N GLU A 66 -32.87 -6.13 11.15
CA GLU A 66 -33.79 -5.32 11.96
C GLU A 66 -35.27 -5.49 11.56
N GLY A 67 -35.53 -6.17 10.44
CA GLY A 67 -36.87 -6.43 9.92
C GLY A 67 -37.55 -5.20 9.29
N TRP A 68 -36.78 -4.31 8.65
CA TRP A 68 -37.32 -3.14 7.96
C TRP A 68 -37.89 -3.52 6.58
N ASP A 69 -38.99 -2.86 6.19
CA ASP A 69 -39.53 -2.91 4.83
C ASP A 69 -39.04 -1.66 4.07
N LEU A 70 -38.18 -1.84 3.07
CA LEU A 70 -37.55 -0.73 2.34
C LEU A 70 -38.32 -0.42 1.05
N GLU A 71 -38.73 0.84 0.87
CA GLU A 71 -39.32 1.34 -0.37
C GLU A 71 -38.37 2.33 -1.06
N TYR A 72 -37.77 1.94 -2.18
CA TYR A 72 -36.85 2.81 -2.93
C TYR A 72 -37.61 3.77 -3.86
N VAL A 73 -37.39 5.07 -3.69
CA VAL A 73 -38.02 6.13 -4.48
C VAL A 73 -37.00 6.74 -5.45
N GLU A 74 -37.20 6.51 -6.75
CA GLU A 74 -36.32 7.04 -7.80
C GLU A 74 -36.48 8.57 -7.95
N CYS A 75 -35.37 9.30 -7.84
CA CYS A 75 -35.32 10.76 -7.98
C CYS A 75 -33.95 11.21 -8.52
N SER A 76 -33.85 12.46 -9.01
CA SER A 76 -32.54 13.10 -9.22
C SER A 76 -31.93 13.48 -7.86
N PHE A 77 -30.62 13.73 -7.79
CA PHE A 77 -29.97 14.10 -6.52
C PHE A 77 -30.65 15.32 -5.85
N SER A 78 -30.93 16.37 -6.62
CA SER A 78 -31.61 17.59 -6.13
C SER A 78 -33.06 17.32 -5.73
N ASP A 79 -33.79 16.49 -6.50
CA ASP A 79 -35.16 16.14 -6.17
C ASP A 79 -35.24 15.30 -4.89
N CYS A 80 -34.32 14.35 -4.70
CA CYS A 80 -34.23 13.54 -3.48
C CYS A 80 -33.95 14.43 -2.26
N LEU A 81 -33.07 15.42 -2.39
CA LEU A 81 -32.77 16.36 -1.30
C LEU A 81 -34.00 17.19 -0.92
N ALA A 82 -34.73 17.69 -1.92
CA ALA A 82 -35.96 18.44 -1.70
C ALA A 82 -37.10 17.56 -1.13
N MET A 83 -37.15 16.28 -1.50
CA MET A 83 -38.08 15.29 -0.94
C MET A 83 -37.76 14.96 0.53
N LEU A 84 -36.47 14.86 0.87
CA LEU A 84 -36.02 14.65 2.24
C LEU A 84 -36.41 15.84 3.14
N GLU A 85 -36.27 17.06 2.64
CA GLU A 85 -36.65 18.28 3.38
C GLU A 85 -38.16 18.36 3.66
N ARG A 86 -38.97 17.86 2.73
CA ARG A 86 -40.43 17.81 2.88
C ARG A 86 -40.94 16.60 3.69
N GLY A 87 -40.08 15.63 4.02
CA GLY A 87 -40.47 14.37 4.65
C GLY A 87 -41.17 13.38 3.69
N ASP A 88 -41.00 13.57 2.38
CA ASP A 88 -41.53 12.66 1.35
C ASP A 88 -40.72 11.35 1.27
N ILE A 89 -39.46 11.36 1.74
CA ILE A 89 -38.60 10.20 1.97
C ILE A 89 -38.04 10.25 3.39
N ASP A 90 -37.82 9.08 3.97
CA ASP A 90 -37.39 8.92 5.37
C ASP A 90 -35.86 8.84 5.48
N LEU A 91 -35.19 8.41 4.41
CA LEU A 91 -33.73 8.25 4.38
C LEU A 91 -33.15 8.60 3.00
N MET A 92 -32.03 9.32 2.99
CA MET A 92 -31.21 9.54 1.81
C MET A 92 -29.82 8.96 2.03
N THR A 93 -29.31 8.27 1.02
CA THR A 93 -28.01 7.58 1.05
C THR A 93 -26.91 8.39 0.37
N ALA A 94 -25.64 8.14 0.73
CA ALA A 94 -24.47 8.70 0.06
C ALA A 94 -24.45 10.23 -0.04
N ILE A 95 -24.90 10.90 1.03
CA ILE A 95 -24.95 12.35 1.13
C ILE A 95 -23.72 12.87 1.90
N ALA A 96 -23.10 13.92 1.37
CA ALA A 96 -21.96 14.55 2.02
C ALA A 96 -22.38 15.44 3.20
N TYR A 97 -21.65 15.31 4.31
CA TYR A 97 -21.83 16.12 5.50
C TYR A 97 -21.38 17.58 5.30
N SER A 98 -22.18 18.52 5.81
CA SER A 98 -21.81 19.94 5.98
C SER A 98 -22.58 20.56 7.14
N GLU A 99 -21.99 21.56 7.81
CA GLU A 99 -22.65 22.30 8.90
C GLU A 99 -23.95 22.99 8.43
N GLU A 100 -24.01 23.43 7.19
CA GLU A 100 -25.21 24.04 6.61
C GLU A 100 -26.36 23.02 6.47
N ARG A 101 -26.05 21.79 6.06
CA ARG A 101 -27.03 20.71 5.93
C ARG A 101 -27.41 20.11 7.28
N GLU A 102 -26.52 20.12 8.26
CA GLU A 102 -26.84 19.68 9.62
C GLU A 102 -27.95 20.56 10.26
N GLN A 103 -28.09 21.81 9.83
CA GLN A 103 -29.21 22.67 10.24
C GLN A 103 -30.55 22.21 9.65
N GLN A 104 -30.53 21.51 8.51
CA GLN A 104 -31.71 21.12 7.73
C GLN A 104 -32.06 19.62 7.86
N PHE A 105 -31.08 18.77 8.15
CA PHE A 105 -31.18 17.31 8.18
C PHE A 105 -30.44 16.74 9.39
N ASP A 106 -30.80 15.52 9.79
CA ASP A 106 -30.00 14.73 10.73
C ASP A 106 -29.13 13.75 9.95
N PHE A 107 -27.90 13.55 10.44
CA PHE A 107 -26.93 12.63 9.85
C PHE A 107 -26.56 11.53 10.82
N ASN A 108 -26.26 10.34 10.30
CA ASN A 108 -25.68 9.28 11.11
C ASN A 108 -24.23 9.68 11.52
N ARG A 109 -23.77 9.27 12.71
CA ARG A 109 -22.47 9.68 13.27
C ARG A 109 -21.29 8.93 12.68
N GLU A 110 -21.47 7.66 12.33
CA GLU A 110 -20.42 6.83 11.76
C GLU A 110 -20.20 7.16 10.28
N ILE A 111 -19.03 7.68 9.93
CA ILE A 111 -18.69 8.00 8.54
C ILE A 111 -18.76 6.73 7.68
N VAL A 112 -19.61 6.69 6.67
CA VAL A 112 -19.80 5.46 5.88
C VAL A 112 -18.66 5.29 4.87
N LEU A 113 -18.27 6.36 4.18
CA LEU A 113 -17.14 6.39 3.23
C LEU A 113 -16.64 7.83 3.03
N ALA A 114 -15.35 8.04 2.79
CA ALA A 114 -14.81 9.34 2.39
C ALA A 114 -14.71 9.46 0.85
N ASN A 115 -15.10 10.59 0.28
CA ASN A 115 -15.04 10.87 -1.16
C ASN A 115 -14.70 12.35 -1.44
N TRP A 116 -14.30 12.72 -2.65
CA TRP A 116 -13.97 14.11 -3.02
C TRP A 116 -14.35 14.44 -4.45
N GLY A 117 -14.40 15.73 -4.76
CA GLY A 117 -14.64 16.25 -6.11
C GLY A 117 -13.38 16.11 -6.97
N GLN A 118 -13.53 15.50 -8.13
CA GLN A 118 -12.48 15.29 -9.11
C GLN A 118 -12.86 16.00 -10.41
N MET A 119 -11.94 16.83 -10.91
CA MET A 119 -12.12 17.50 -12.19
C MET A 119 -11.67 16.59 -13.34
N TYR A 120 -12.51 16.49 -14.38
CA TYR A 120 -12.23 15.79 -15.63
C TYR A 120 -12.16 16.77 -16.79
N ILE A 121 -11.25 16.49 -17.71
CA ILE A 121 -10.89 17.34 -18.84
C ILE A 121 -10.62 16.48 -20.08
N ARG A 122 -10.66 17.09 -21.27
CA ARG A 122 -10.07 16.48 -22.47
C ARG A 122 -8.54 16.59 -22.41
N GLU A 123 -7.84 15.75 -23.18
CA GLU A 123 -6.38 15.79 -23.26
C GLU A 123 -5.87 17.20 -23.65
N GLY A 124 -4.95 17.77 -22.85
CA GLY A 124 -4.49 19.16 -23.00
C GLY A 124 -5.38 20.24 -22.34
N GLY A 125 -6.40 19.84 -21.58
CA GLY A 125 -7.25 20.74 -20.79
C GLY A 125 -6.58 21.33 -19.53
N PRO A 126 -7.32 22.14 -18.75
CA PRO A 126 -6.78 22.91 -17.61
C PRO A 126 -6.26 21.99 -16.49
N GLN A 127 -5.01 22.19 -16.09
CA GLN A 127 -4.29 21.33 -15.13
C GLN A 127 -4.22 21.93 -13.74
N ALA A 128 -4.37 23.25 -13.62
CA ALA A 128 -4.37 23.99 -12.37
C ALA A 128 -5.57 24.95 -12.27
N ILE A 129 -5.94 25.35 -11.06
CA ILE A 129 -7.08 26.27 -10.83
C ILE A 129 -6.96 27.59 -11.63
N PRO A 130 -5.77 28.23 -11.73
CA PRO A 130 -5.62 29.43 -12.56
C PRO A 130 -5.88 29.22 -14.05
N ASP A 131 -5.77 27.99 -14.57
CA ASP A 131 -6.02 27.69 -15.99
C ASP A 131 -7.52 27.77 -16.35
N LEU A 132 -8.39 27.85 -15.33
CA LEU A 132 -9.84 27.94 -15.47
C LEU A 132 -10.33 29.36 -15.77
N GLU A 133 -9.45 30.36 -15.75
CA GLU A 133 -9.78 31.74 -16.08
C GLU A 133 -10.42 31.84 -17.48
N GLY A 134 -11.64 32.38 -17.53
CA GLY A 134 -12.45 32.52 -18.74
C GLY A 134 -13.01 31.23 -19.33
N ARG A 135 -12.79 30.06 -18.70
CA ARG A 135 -13.24 28.75 -19.21
C ARG A 135 -14.58 28.32 -18.64
N SER A 136 -15.20 27.34 -19.30
CA SER A 136 -16.48 26.76 -18.90
C SER A 136 -16.31 25.48 -18.06
N VAL A 137 -16.97 25.42 -16.91
CA VAL A 137 -16.92 24.28 -15.99
C VAL A 137 -18.32 23.69 -15.80
N ALA A 138 -18.53 22.44 -16.23
CA ALA A 138 -19.76 21.71 -16.02
C ALA A 138 -19.83 21.15 -14.59
N VAL A 139 -20.96 21.35 -13.92
CA VAL A 139 -21.15 21.06 -12.50
C VAL A 139 -22.57 20.59 -12.23
N VAL A 140 -22.80 19.80 -11.18
CA VAL A 140 -24.15 19.41 -10.74
C VAL A 140 -24.71 20.46 -9.79
N ARG A 141 -25.97 20.87 -10.01
CA ARG A 141 -26.67 21.86 -9.17
C ARG A 141 -26.83 21.33 -7.74
N GLU A 142 -26.60 22.18 -6.74
CA GLU A 142 -26.72 21.85 -5.30
C GLU A 142 -25.82 20.70 -4.81
N ASP A 143 -24.87 20.25 -5.65
CA ASP A 143 -23.84 19.30 -5.22
C ASP A 143 -22.83 19.98 -4.29
N ILE A 144 -22.39 19.27 -3.25
CA ILE A 144 -21.44 19.79 -2.26
C ILE A 144 -20.11 20.18 -2.93
N TYR A 145 -19.70 19.40 -3.94
CA TYR A 145 -18.45 19.64 -4.65
C TYR A 145 -18.57 20.92 -5.46
N TYR A 146 -19.72 21.18 -6.10
CA TYR A 146 -19.96 22.44 -6.78
C TYR A 146 -19.97 23.63 -5.82
N THR A 147 -20.76 23.57 -4.74
CA THR A 147 -20.90 24.71 -3.81
C THR A 147 -19.55 25.09 -3.21
N ARG A 148 -18.77 24.11 -2.73
CA ARG A 148 -17.44 24.35 -2.17
C ARG A 148 -16.42 24.76 -3.22
N PHE A 149 -16.48 24.19 -4.42
CA PHE A 149 -15.59 24.57 -5.51
C PHE A 149 -15.87 26.01 -5.98
N ARG A 150 -17.13 26.43 -6.00
CA ARG A 150 -17.53 27.81 -6.29
C ARG A 150 -16.95 28.77 -5.26
N THR A 151 -17.10 28.48 -3.96
CA THR A 151 -16.47 29.28 -2.89
C THR A 151 -14.96 29.34 -3.02
N LEU A 152 -14.31 28.23 -3.40
CA LEU A 152 -12.87 28.19 -3.64
C LEU A 152 -12.45 29.08 -4.83
N ILE A 153 -13.16 28.99 -5.95
CA ILE A 153 -12.92 29.81 -7.14
C ILE A 153 -13.13 31.30 -6.85
N ASP A 154 -14.22 31.63 -6.15
CA ASP A 154 -14.52 33.00 -5.71
C ASP A 154 -13.44 33.54 -4.77
N SER A 155 -12.91 32.70 -3.87
CA SER A 155 -11.82 33.08 -2.95
C SER A 155 -10.47 33.32 -3.64
N LEU A 156 -10.28 32.72 -4.83
CA LEU A 156 -9.05 32.81 -5.62
C LEU A 156 -9.12 33.88 -6.73
N ASP A 157 -10.24 34.61 -6.84
CA ASP A 157 -10.49 35.65 -7.85
C ASP A 157 -10.35 35.14 -9.30
N VAL A 158 -10.69 33.86 -9.53
CA VAL A 158 -10.67 33.22 -10.86
C VAL A 158 -12.06 33.31 -11.49
N SER A 159 -12.19 33.97 -12.62
CA SER A 159 -13.49 34.12 -13.30
C SER A 159 -13.75 32.97 -14.27
N CYS A 160 -14.56 31.98 -13.89
CA CYS A 160 -14.98 30.89 -14.80
C CYS A 160 -16.51 30.84 -14.98
N ARG A 161 -16.97 30.28 -16.10
CA ARG A 161 -18.39 30.16 -16.42
C ARG A 161 -18.91 28.78 -16.00
N PHE A 162 -19.75 28.73 -14.98
CA PHE A 162 -20.39 27.47 -14.55
C PHE A 162 -21.55 27.08 -15.47
N VAL A 163 -21.60 25.79 -15.81
CA VAL A 163 -22.69 25.16 -16.57
C VAL A 163 -23.36 24.15 -15.64
N GLU A 164 -24.45 24.57 -15.01
CA GLU A 164 -25.20 23.75 -14.06
C GLU A 164 -26.03 22.69 -14.77
N LEU A 165 -25.94 21.45 -14.28
CA LEU A 165 -26.62 20.26 -14.79
C LEU A 165 -27.24 19.48 -13.62
N ASP A 166 -28.11 18.52 -13.92
CA ASP A 166 -28.87 17.81 -12.88
C ASP A 166 -28.20 16.48 -12.45
N ASP A 167 -27.22 15.96 -13.22
CA ASP A 167 -26.56 14.67 -12.95
C ASP A 167 -25.09 14.62 -13.44
N TYR A 168 -24.26 13.77 -12.81
CA TYR A 168 -22.84 13.60 -13.17
C TYR A 168 -22.61 13.04 -14.58
N GLY A 169 -23.52 12.21 -15.10
CA GLY A 169 -23.47 11.71 -16.47
C GLY A 169 -23.54 12.83 -17.50
N GLN A 170 -24.44 13.81 -17.29
CA GLN A 170 -24.57 14.98 -18.16
C GLN A 170 -23.30 15.85 -18.14
N VAL A 171 -22.64 15.95 -16.97
CA VAL A 171 -21.36 16.68 -16.83
C VAL A 171 -20.28 16.03 -17.71
N MET A 172 -20.13 14.71 -17.62
CA MET A 172 -19.12 13.97 -18.40
C MET A 172 -19.42 14.02 -19.90
N GLU A 173 -20.69 13.88 -20.31
CA GLU A 173 -21.10 14.01 -21.72
C GLU A 173 -20.75 15.37 -22.32
N ARG A 174 -21.05 16.48 -21.60
CA ARG A 174 -20.73 17.83 -22.10
C ARG A 174 -19.24 18.10 -22.21
N VAL A 175 -18.43 17.52 -21.31
CA VAL A 175 -16.97 17.64 -21.38
C VAL A 175 -16.43 16.75 -22.49
N ALA A 176 -16.96 15.57 -22.73
CA ALA A 176 -16.57 14.75 -23.89
C ALA A 176 -16.94 15.42 -25.22
N ALA A 177 -18.11 16.05 -25.29
CA ALA A 177 -18.66 16.68 -26.50
C ALA A 177 -17.98 18.00 -26.91
N GLY A 178 -17.11 18.59 -26.09
CA GLY A 178 -16.53 19.90 -26.42
C GLY A 178 -17.26 21.11 -25.85
N GLU A 179 -18.43 20.90 -25.24
CA GLU A 179 -19.37 21.96 -24.83
C GLU A 179 -18.99 22.61 -23.50
N ALA A 180 -18.22 21.90 -22.66
CA ALA A 180 -17.54 22.44 -21.49
C ALA A 180 -16.03 22.14 -21.54
N ASP A 181 -15.22 23.02 -20.96
CA ASP A 181 -13.75 22.89 -20.92
C ASP A 181 -13.27 21.96 -19.80
N ALA A 182 -14.03 21.87 -18.71
CA ALA A 182 -13.77 21.00 -17.57
C ALA A 182 -15.10 20.57 -16.92
N GLY A 183 -15.10 19.45 -16.20
CA GLY A 183 -16.28 18.92 -15.51
C GLY A 183 -15.95 18.42 -14.11
N LEU A 184 -16.71 18.88 -13.12
CA LEU A 184 -16.54 18.48 -11.74
C LEU A 184 -17.53 17.39 -11.36
N VAL A 185 -17.01 16.22 -10.96
CA VAL A 185 -17.83 15.08 -10.53
C VAL A 185 -17.24 14.42 -9.28
N ALA A 186 -18.02 13.59 -8.59
CA ALA A 186 -17.50 12.76 -7.51
C ALA A 186 -16.40 11.80 -8.02
N ARG A 187 -15.28 11.64 -7.30
CA ARG A 187 -14.14 10.81 -7.72
C ARG A 187 -14.56 9.40 -8.14
N LEU A 188 -15.33 8.72 -7.29
CA LEU A 188 -15.71 7.32 -7.51
C LEU A 188 -16.59 7.15 -8.77
N TYR A 189 -17.46 8.11 -9.03
CA TYR A 189 -18.26 8.15 -10.25
C TYR A 189 -17.37 8.35 -11.49
N GLY A 190 -16.48 9.33 -11.43
CA GLY A 190 -15.57 9.64 -12.53
C GLY A 190 -14.61 8.49 -12.87
N LEU A 191 -14.01 7.83 -11.87
CA LEU A 191 -13.07 6.72 -12.08
C LEU A 191 -13.70 5.56 -12.87
N ARG A 192 -14.99 5.30 -12.65
CA ARG A 192 -15.73 4.26 -13.36
C ARG A 192 -16.04 4.64 -14.80
N HIS A 193 -16.22 5.92 -15.09
CA HIS A 193 -16.71 6.41 -16.38
C HIS A 193 -15.66 7.14 -17.23
N GLU A 194 -14.44 7.35 -16.72
CA GLU A 194 -13.37 8.06 -17.43
C GLU A 194 -13.00 7.39 -18.76
N ARG A 195 -12.97 6.06 -18.80
CA ARG A 195 -12.74 5.27 -20.04
C ARG A 195 -13.92 5.29 -20.99
N THR A 196 -15.14 5.40 -20.45
CA THR A 196 -16.38 5.43 -21.24
C THR A 196 -16.49 6.72 -22.04
N TYR A 197 -16.09 7.85 -21.43
CA TYR A 197 -16.18 9.18 -22.03
C TYR A 197 -14.85 9.68 -22.64
N ASP A 198 -13.78 8.89 -22.57
CA ASP A 198 -12.42 9.24 -23.05
C ASP A 198 -11.90 10.57 -22.46
N LEU A 199 -12.06 10.72 -21.14
CA LEU A 199 -11.66 11.91 -20.40
C LEU A 199 -10.48 11.63 -19.49
N VAL A 200 -9.64 12.64 -19.28
CA VAL A 200 -8.45 12.57 -18.43
C VAL A 200 -8.74 13.29 -17.11
N ARG A 201 -8.23 12.72 -16.01
CA ARG A 201 -8.26 13.36 -14.69
C ARG A 201 -7.33 14.58 -14.67
N SER A 202 -7.85 15.73 -14.27
CA SER A 202 -7.03 16.89 -13.96
C SER A 202 -6.40 16.74 -12.56
N PRO A 203 -5.19 17.27 -12.30
CA PRO A 203 -4.60 17.34 -10.96
C PRO A 203 -5.45 18.12 -9.95
N ILE A 204 -6.41 18.92 -10.42
CA ILE A 204 -7.36 19.67 -9.58
C ILE A 204 -8.29 18.69 -8.85
N ARG A 205 -7.98 18.46 -7.57
CA ARG A 205 -8.80 17.73 -6.60
C ARG A 205 -9.36 18.74 -5.62
N CYS A 206 -10.65 18.65 -5.29
CA CYS A 206 -11.26 19.58 -4.36
C CYS A 206 -12.18 18.88 -3.37
N CYS A 207 -12.29 19.48 -2.18
CA CYS A 207 -13.41 19.25 -1.26
C CYS A 207 -13.56 17.79 -0.79
N PRO A 208 -12.60 17.24 -0.02
CA PRO A 208 -12.83 15.98 0.69
C PRO A 208 -14.09 16.10 1.55
N SER A 209 -14.94 15.09 1.48
CA SER A 209 -16.26 15.05 2.08
C SER A 209 -16.53 13.66 2.64
N GLU A 210 -17.00 13.62 3.86
CA GLU A 210 -17.49 12.42 4.53
C GLU A 210 -18.91 12.15 4.03
N LEU A 211 -19.17 10.93 3.57
CA LEU A 211 -20.49 10.51 3.10
C LEU A 211 -21.21 9.74 4.21
N HIS A 212 -22.47 10.10 4.38
CA HIS A 212 -23.36 9.67 5.45
C HIS A 212 -24.73 9.26 4.89
N PHE A 213 -25.55 8.72 5.76
CA PHE A 213 -27.00 8.69 5.61
C PHE A 213 -27.58 9.96 6.22
N ALA A 214 -28.60 10.54 5.58
CA ALA A 214 -29.37 11.63 6.16
C ALA A 214 -30.85 11.27 6.29
N ALA A 215 -31.49 11.84 7.30
CA ALA A 215 -32.91 11.75 7.56
C ALA A 215 -33.50 13.16 7.81
N PRO A 216 -34.83 13.33 7.72
CA PRO A 216 -35.50 14.59 8.06
C PRO A 216 -35.17 15.03 9.50
N LYS A 217 -35.04 16.35 9.71
CA LYS A 217 -34.62 16.92 10.99
C LYS A 217 -35.58 16.56 12.12
N GLY A 218 -35.06 15.92 13.17
CA GLY A 218 -35.79 15.56 14.39
C GLY A 218 -36.64 14.30 14.28
N GLU A 219 -36.68 13.64 13.11
CA GLU A 219 -37.53 12.45 12.87
C GLU A 219 -36.71 11.17 12.63
N GLY A 220 -35.40 11.29 12.38
CA GLY A 220 -34.54 10.16 11.98
C GLY A 220 -33.61 9.58 13.06
N GLU A 221 -33.65 10.07 14.30
CA GLU A 221 -32.66 9.68 15.33
C GLU A 221 -32.66 8.17 15.62
N ASP A 222 -33.84 7.54 15.60
CA ASP A 222 -33.99 6.10 15.81
C ASP A 222 -33.43 5.26 14.64
N LEU A 223 -33.69 5.67 13.38
CA LEU A 223 -33.19 4.99 12.18
C LEU A 223 -31.67 5.15 12.04
N LEU A 224 -31.17 6.38 12.16
CA LEU A 224 -29.74 6.69 12.03
C LEU A 224 -28.92 6.05 13.16
N GLY A 225 -29.48 5.98 14.39
CA GLY A 225 -28.84 5.32 15.51
C GLY A 225 -28.69 3.80 15.32
N VAL A 226 -29.62 3.14 14.64
CA VAL A 226 -29.51 1.72 14.27
C VAL A 226 -28.42 1.54 13.20
N ILE A 227 -28.40 2.41 12.19
CA ILE A 227 -27.39 2.39 11.12
C ILE A 227 -25.98 2.55 11.71
N ASP A 228 -25.78 3.50 12.64
CA ASP A 228 -24.49 3.70 13.31
C ASP A 228 -23.98 2.45 14.05
N ARG A 229 -24.87 1.74 14.76
CA ARG A 229 -24.48 0.51 15.48
C ARG A 229 -23.97 -0.57 14.54
N HIS A 230 -24.65 -0.78 13.40
CA HIS A 230 -24.26 -1.80 12.42
C HIS A 230 -22.96 -1.43 11.70
N ILE A 231 -22.82 -0.18 11.28
CA ILE A 231 -21.61 0.29 10.59
C ILE A 231 -20.40 0.23 11.52
N ALA A 232 -20.53 0.67 12.77
CA ALA A 232 -19.45 0.58 13.76
C ALA A 232 -19.02 -0.87 14.04
N ALA A 233 -19.98 -1.81 14.08
CA ALA A 233 -19.70 -3.22 14.28
C ALA A 233 -19.01 -3.85 13.04
N TRP A 234 -19.52 -3.61 11.84
CA TRP A 234 -18.98 -4.18 10.61
C TRP A 234 -17.57 -3.69 10.28
N LYS A 235 -17.24 -2.43 10.60
CA LYS A 235 -15.88 -1.91 10.42
C LYS A 235 -14.83 -2.58 11.31
N GLN A 236 -15.23 -3.26 12.39
CA GLN A 236 -14.31 -3.99 13.27
C GLN A 236 -14.03 -5.42 12.80
N ASP A 237 -14.83 -5.94 11.86
CA ASP A 237 -14.71 -7.30 11.33
C ASP A 237 -14.39 -7.28 9.82
N PRO A 238 -13.16 -7.65 9.40
CA PRO A 238 -12.78 -7.75 7.99
C PRO A 238 -13.64 -8.71 7.15
N GLY A 239 -14.36 -9.65 7.76
CA GLY A 239 -15.29 -10.56 7.09
C GLY A 239 -16.71 -10.03 6.92
N SER A 240 -17.00 -8.82 7.40
CA SER A 240 -18.35 -8.25 7.46
C SER A 240 -18.96 -7.97 6.08
N VAL A 241 -20.26 -7.68 6.06
CA VAL A 241 -20.96 -7.25 4.84
C VAL A 241 -20.35 -5.95 4.29
N TYR A 242 -19.88 -5.06 5.18
CA TYR A 242 -19.24 -3.81 4.79
C TYR A 242 -18.00 -4.05 3.91
N TYR A 243 -17.03 -4.85 4.36
CA TYR A 243 -15.80 -5.09 3.58
C TYR A 243 -16.05 -5.95 2.33
N ARG A 244 -16.96 -6.92 2.38
CA ARG A 244 -17.33 -7.70 1.18
C ARG A 244 -18.02 -6.85 0.12
N SER A 245 -18.89 -5.92 0.54
CA SER A 245 -19.52 -4.95 -0.37
C SER A 245 -18.48 -3.94 -0.87
N LEU A 246 -17.56 -3.50 0.00
CA LEU A 246 -16.45 -2.63 -0.38
C LEU A 246 -15.56 -3.28 -1.46
N ASP A 247 -15.16 -4.53 -1.26
CA ASP A 247 -14.37 -5.27 -2.25
C ASP A 247 -15.17 -5.47 -3.56
N ARG A 248 -16.42 -5.92 -3.47
CA ARG A 248 -17.27 -6.15 -4.65
C ARG A 248 -17.46 -4.90 -5.51
N TRP A 249 -17.66 -3.74 -4.89
CA TRP A 249 -17.96 -2.50 -5.60
C TRP A 249 -16.71 -1.67 -5.93
N PHE A 250 -15.57 -1.90 -5.26
CA PHE A 250 -14.35 -1.10 -5.40
C PHE A 250 -13.07 -1.89 -5.76
N GLU A 251 -13.13 -3.21 -5.95
CA GLU A 251 -12.04 -4.00 -6.54
C GLU A 251 -11.60 -3.44 -7.91
N GLY A 252 -10.29 -3.24 -8.08
CA GLY A 252 -9.70 -2.67 -9.31
C GLY A 252 -9.75 -1.15 -9.42
N MET A 253 -10.47 -0.43 -8.53
CA MET A 253 -10.50 1.04 -8.49
C MET A 253 -9.55 1.66 -7.45
N ILE A 254 -9.13 0.89 -6.43
CA ILE A 254 -8.29 1.35 -5.30
C ILE A 254 -6.91 0.67 -5.26
N ALA A 255 -6.74 -0.48 -5.92
CA ALA A 255 -5.44 -1.15 -6.01
C ALA A 255 -4.61 -0.57 -7.16
N GLU A 256 -3.35 -0.21 -6.90
CA GLU A 256 -2.36 -0.14 -7.97
C GLU A 256 -2.40 -1.48 -8.75
N PRO A 257 -2.34 -1.46 -10.09
CA PRO A 257 -2.44 -2.68 -10.85
C PRO A 257 -1.29 -3.60 -10.45
N ALA A 258 -1.66 -4.76 -9.88
CA ALA A 258 -0.74 -5.84 -9.62
C ALA A 258 0.09 -6.09 -10.90
N LEU A 259 1.39 -6.37 -10.72
CA LEU A 259 2.43 -6.56 -11.75
C LEU A 259 2.05 -7.40 -13.01
N LEU A 260 0.93 -8.11 -13.01
CA LEU A 260 0.42 -8.96 -14.08
C LEU A 260 -0.21 -8.24 -15.28
N GLU A 261 -0.62 -6.96 -15.16
CA GLU A 261 -1.19 -6.22 -16.30
C GLU A 261 -0.14 -5.62 -17.26
N ARG A 262 1.13 -5.53 -16.86
CA ARG A 262 2.24 -5.10 -17.73
C ARG A 262 2.80 -6.21 -18.62
N VAL A 263 2.23 -7.42 -18.56
CA VAL A 263 2.69 -8.55 -19.38
C VAL A 263 2.10 -8.40 -20.79
N PRO A 264 2.94 -8.22 -21.84
CA PRO A 264 2.46 -8.09 -23.21
C PRO A 264 1.59 -9.29 -23.62
N GLU A 265 0.51 -9.06 -24.38
CA GLU A 265 -0.41 -10.15 -24.76
C GLU A 265 0.27 -11.34 -25.43
N TRP A 266 1.37 -11.10 -26.16
CA TRP A 266 2.15 -12.17 -26.80
C TRP A 266 2.73 -13.17 -25.80
N VAL A 267 3.01 -12.76 -24.56
CA VAL A 267 3.52 -13.64 -23.49
C VAL A 267 2.41 -14.55 -22.97
N ARG A 268 1.18 -14.04 -22.83
CA ARG A 268 0.01 -14.87 -22.46
C ARG A 268 -0.24 -15.96 -23.52
N TRP A 269 -0.19 -15.57 -24.79
CA TRP A 269 -0.28 -16.51 -25.90
C TRP A 269 0.91 -17.47 -25.99
N ALA A 270 2.12 -17.03 -25.65
CA ALA A 270 3.30 -17.90 -25.60
C ALA A 270 3.16 -19.00 -24.53
N VAL A 271 2.66 -18.66 -23.34
CA VAL A 271 2.40 -19.65 -22.28
C VAL A 271 1.35 -20.66 -22.74
N VAL A 272 0.23 -20.21 -23.31
CA VAL A 272 -0.82 -21.10 -23.84
C VAL A 272 -0.28 -22.03 -24.93
N VAL A 273 0.54 -21.51 -25.84
CA VAL A 273 1.15 -22.32 -26.92
C VAL A 273 2.14 -23.33 -26.35
N VAL A 274 2.99 -22.96 -25.39
CA VAL A 274 3.95 -23.88 -24.75
C VAL A 274 3.21 -24.99 -24.00
N THR A 275 2.15 -24.66 -23.26
CA THR A 275 1.33 -25.65 -22.56
C THR A 275 0.59 -26.57 -23.55
N ALA A 276 0.03 -26.03 -24.64
CA ALA A 276 -0.63 -26.81 -25.67
C ALA A 276 0.34 -27.76 -26.39
N VAL A 277 1.56 -27.31 -26.70
CA VAL A 277 2.62 -28.14 -27.30
C VAL A 277 3.08 -29.23 -26.33
N ALA A 278 3.21 -28.93 -25.04
CA ALA A 278 3.56 -29.93 -24.04
C ALA A 278 2.47 -31.01 -23.90
N VAL A 279 1.19 -30.62 -23.86
CA VAL A 279 0.06 -31.55 -23.79
C VAL A 279 -0.05 -32.39 -25.07
N LEU A 280 0.11 -31.79 -26.25
CA LEU A 280 0.14 -32.50 -27.53
C LEU A 280 1.34 -33.45 -27.64
N GLY A 281 2.50 -33.05 -27.12
CA GLY A 281 3.70 -33.88 -27.07
C GLY A 281 3.53 -35.10 -26.16
N ILE A 282 2.94 -34.92 -24.98
CA ILE A 282 2.63 -36.01 -24.04
C ILE A 282 1.56 -36.93 -24.63
N GLY A 283 0.47 -36.37 -25.15
CA GLY A 283 -0.61 -37.13 -25.78
C GLY A 283 -0.14 -37.92 -27.00
N GLY A 284 0.65 -37.29 -27.88
CA GLY A 284 1.22 -37.93 -29.07
C GLY A 284 2.18 -39.07 -28.72
N ASN A 285 3.02 -38.89 -27.70
CA ASN A 285 3.96 -39.93 -27.24
C ASN A 285 3.20 -41.13 -26.64
N LEU A 286 2.13 -40.90 -25.89
CA LEU A 286 1.29 -41.96 -25.34
C LEU A 286 0.54 -42.72 -26.45
N LEU A 287 0.03 -42.02 -27.47
CA LEU A 287 -0.71 -42.63 -28.59
C LEU A 287 0.20 -43.45 -29.52
N LEU A 288 1.40 -42.95 -29.83
CA LEU A 288 2.44 -43.66 -30.59
C LEU A 288 2.90 -44.94 -29.87
N ARG A 289 3.09 -44.88 -28.54
CA ARG A 289 3.44 -46.07 -27.73
C ARG A 289 2.32 -47.10 -27.70
N ALA A 290 1.05 -46.69 -27.80
CA ALA A 290 -0.09 -47.60 -27.86
C ALA A 290 -0.21 -48.28 -29.24
N GLN A 291 -0.06 -47.54 -30.35
CA GLN A 291 -0.19 -48.08 -31.71
C GLN A 291 0.94 -49.06 -32.08
N VAL A 292 2.18 -48.79 -31.65
CA VAL A 292 3.33 -49.70 -31.90
C VAL A 292 3.18 -51.00 -31.11
N ARG A 293 2.52 -51.00 -29.94
CA ARG A 293 2.29 -52.23 -29.15
C ARG A 293 1.16 -53.09 -29.68
N ALA A 294 0.16 -52.50 -30.32
CA ALA A 294 -0.99 -53.21 -30.86
C ALA A 294 -0.68 -53.92 -32.19
N ARG A 295 -0.08 -53.20 -33.15
CA ARG A 295 0.18 -53.72 -34.51
C ARG A 295 1.30 -54.77 -34.59
N THR A 296 2.30 -54.70 -33.71
CA THR A 296 3.43 -55.64 -33.70
C THR A 296 3.08 -56.98 -33.04
N ARG A 297 1.98 -57.06 -32.27
CA ARG A 297 1.59 -58.27 -31.53
C ARG A 297 0.59 -59.18 -32.26
N GLU A 298 -0.17 -58.67 -33.23
CA GLU A 298 -1.20 -59.47 -33.91
C GLU A 298 -0.68 -60.26 -35.12
N LEU A 299 0.28 -59.74 -35.89
CA LEU A 299 0.69 -60.38 -37.15
C LEU A 299 1.85 -61.39 -37.03
N GLU A 300 2.85 -61.15 -36.17
CA GLU A 300 3.98 -62.09 -35.98
C GLU A 300 3.61 -63.30 -35.11
N ALA A 301 2.54 -63.15 -34.33
CA ALA A 301 2.23 -64.05 -33.25
C ALA A 301 1.16 -65.09 -33.62
N ALA A 302 0.61 -65.13 -34.82
CA ALA A 302 -0.30 -66.21 -35.24
C ALA A 302 0.45 -67.36 -35.95
N GLU A 303 1.43 -67.03 -36.81
CA GLU A 303 2.04 -68.00 -37.73
C GLU A 303 3.39 -68.56 -37.23
N ALA A 304 4.22 -67.74 -36.58
CA ALA A 304 5.45 -68.21 -35.92
C ALA A 304 5.17 -68.96 -34.60
N ARG A 305 4.01 -68.71 -33.98
CA ARG A 305 3.65 -69.31 -32.69
C ARG A 305 3.41 -70.81 -32.81
N TYR A 306 2.79 -71.30 -33.89
CA TYR A 306 2.49 -72.74 -33.99
C TYR A 306 3.74 -73.61 -34.29
N ARG A 307 4.53 -73.25 -35.31
CA ARG A 307 5.80 -73.98 -35.62
C ARG A 307 6.90 -73.72 -34.60
N GLY A 308 6.96 -72.53 -34.02
CA GLY A 308 7.91 -72.18 -32.97
C GLY A 308 7.60 -72.86 -31.63
N LEU A 309 6.33 -72.98 -31.23
CA LEU A 309 5.97 -73.67 -29.99
C LEU A 309 6.28 -75.17 -30.05
N PHE A 310 6.03 -75.85 -31.17
CA PHE A 310 6.36 -77.28 -31.26
C PHE A 310 7.88 -77.54 -31.19
N GLU A 311 8.69 -76.77 -31.93
CA GLU A 311 10.15 -76.98 -32.02
C GLU A 311 10.97 -76.35 -30.88
N ARG A 312 10.47 -75.29 -30.21
CA ARG A 312 11.22 -74.56 -29.17
C ARG A 312 10.76 -74.83 -27.75
N VAL A 313 9.74 -75.65 -27.55
CA VAL A 313 9.38 -76.08 -26.20
C VAL A 313 10.54 -76.96 -25.69
N PRO A 314 11.18 -76.60 -24.55
CA PRO A 314 12.37 -77.27 -24.02
C PRO A 314 12.05 -78.63 -23.39
N VAL A 315 10.90 -79.19 -23.72
CA VAL A 315 10.41 -80.49 -23.29
C VAL A 315 10.34 -81.35 -24.55
N GLY A 316 10.88 -82.56 -24.48
CA GLY A 316 10.88 -83.49 -25.60
C GLY A 316 9.47 -83.98 -25.91
N LEU A 317 8.85 -83.45 -26.96
CA LEU A 317 7.51 -83.80 -27.40
C LEU A 317 7.58 -84.88 -28.48
N TYR A 318 6.71 -85.89 -28.37
CA TYR A 318 6.52 -86.89 -29.42
C TYR A 318 5.05 -87.24 -29.66
N SER A 319 4.82 -87.75 -30.86
CA SER A 319 3.60 -88.43 -31.29
C SER A 319 3.99 -89.83 -31.78
N ALA A 320 3.30 -90.86 -31.34
CA ALA A 320 3.59 -92.26 -31.67
C ALA A 320 2.35 -93.04 -32.14
N THR A 321 2.54 -94.08 -32.95
CA THR A 321 1.48 -94.99 -33.39
C THR A 321 0.90 -95.79 -32.20
N PRO A 322 -0.27 -96.42 -32.34
CA PRO A 322 -0.82 -97.32 -31.32
C PRO A 322 0.14 -98.46 -30.92
N GLU A 323 1.03 -98.87 -31.83
CA GLU A 323 2.07 -99.88 -31.60
C GLU A 323 3.30 -99.32 -30.85
N GLY A 324 3.40 -98.00 -30.70
CA GLY A 324 4.44 -97.30 -29.95
C GLY A 324 5.58 -96.73 -30.80
N GLU A 325 5.46 -96.72 -32.13
CA GLU A 325 6.48 -96.17 -33.04
C GLU A 325 6.37 -94.65 -33.13
N ILE A 326 7.47 -93.93 -32.93
CA ILE A 326 7.48 -92.47 -32.96
C ILE A 326 7.28 -91.98 -34.40
N VAL A 327 6.19 -91.24 -34.64
CA VAL A 327 5.82 -90.66 -35.96
C VAL A 327 6.23 -89.19 -36.04
N GLU A 328 6.26 -88.49 -34.92
CA GLU A 328 6.62 -87.08 -34.86
C GLU A 328 7.41 -86.82 -33.57
N ALA A 329 8.47 -86.02 -33.65
CA ALA A 329 9.30 -85.64 -32.51
C ALA A 329 9.83 -84.22 -32.71
N ASN A 330 9.80 -83.40 -31.66
CA ASN A 330 10.42 -82.07 -31.72
C ASN A 330 11.94 -82.13 -31.53
N LEU A 331 12.65 -81.04 -31.85
CA LEU A 331 14.10 -80.97 -31.70
C LEU A 331 14.59 -81.28 -30.27
N ALA A 332 13.86 -80.80 -29.25
CA ALA A 332 14.19 -81.03 -27.86
C ALA A 332 14.24 -82.53 -27.50
N LEU A 333 13.37 -83.37 -28.08
CA LEU A 333 13.42 -84.81 -27.83
C LEU A 333 14.63 -85.49 -28.49
N VAL A 334 15.00 -85.03 -29.69
CA VAL A 334 16.18 -85.53 -30.42
C VAL A 334 17.46 -85.20 -29.65
N GLU A 335 17.54 -83.98 -29.10
CA GLU A 335 18.66 -83.53 -28.27
C GLU A 335 18.70 -84.23 -26.90
N LEU A 336 17.55 -84.36 -26.22
CA LEU A 336 17.42 -85.00 -24.91
C LEU A 336 17.91 -86.46 -24.95
N LEU A 337 17.51 -87.19 -25.99
CA LEU A 337 17.88 -88.59 -26.21
C LEU A 337 19.19 -88.74 -27.02
N ARG A 338 19.81 -87.63 -27.41
CA ARG A 338 21.10 -87.53 -28.14
C ARG A 338 21.16 -88.33 -29.44
N TYR A 339 20.07 -88.36 -30.20
CA TYR A 339 20.09 -88.89 -31.56
C TYR A 339 20.70 -87.87 -32.54
N SER A 340 21.34 -88.35 -33.60
CA SER A 340 22.04 -87.49 -34.58
C SER A 340 21.11 -86.57 -35.35
N ASP A 341 19.88 -87.00 -35.57
CA ASP A 341 18.88 -86.32 -36.38
C ASP A 341 17.48 -86.91 -36.08
N ARG A 342 16.44 -86.19 -36.51
CA ARG A 342 15.04 -86.59 -36.31
C ARG A 342 14.73 -87.92 -37.01
N GLU A 343 15.22 -88.13 -38.23
CA GLU A 343 14.88 -89.34 -39.02
C GLU A 343 15.40 -90.61 -38.35
N SER A 344 16.55 -90.54 -37.67
CA SER A 344 17.12 -91.63 -36.89
C SER A 344 16.29 -92.03 -35.64
N LEU A 345 15.44 -91.14 -35.14
CA LEU A 345 14.55 -91.35 -34.00
C LEU A 345 13.13 -91.80 -34.44
N LEU A 346 12.65 -91.31 -35.60
CA LEU A 346 11.36 -91.71 -36.16
C LEU A 346 11.33 -93.20 -36.50
N GLY A 347 10.17 -93.84 -36.28
CA GLY A 347 9.96 -95.28 -36.49
C GLY A 347 10.51 -96.19 -35.39
N ARG A 348 11.25 -95.66 -34.39
CA ARG A 348 11.66 -96.44 -33.21
C ARG A 348 10.51 -96.56 -32.22
N ASN A 349 10.47 -97.67 -31.50
CA ASN A 349 9.51 -97.83 -30.41
C ASN A 349 9.97 -97.07 -29.17
N ILE A 350 9.13 -96.17 -28.66
CA ILE A 350 9.45 -95.38 -27.45
C ILE A 350 9.70 -96.26 -26.22
N ARG A 351 9.14 -97.48 -26.17
CA ARG A 351 9.29 -98.44 -25.06
C ARG A 351 10.70 -99.02 -24.97
N ASP A 352 11.40 -99.13 -26.10
CA ASP A 352 12.75 -99.70 -26.14
C ASP A 352 13.82 -98.72 -25.61
N LEU A 353 13.44 -97.47 -25.36
CA LEU A 353 14.33 -96.40 -24.92
C LEU A 353 14.39 -96.23 -23.39
N LEU A 354 13.72 -97.09 -22.62
CA LEU A 354 13.83 -97.10 -21.16
C LEU A 354 15.13 -97.79 -20.70
N ALA A 355 15.83 -97.19 -19.73
CA ALA A 355 17.14 -97.68 -19.29
C ALA A 355 17.06 -98.89 -18.34
N ASP A 356 16.01 -98.98 -17.50
CA ASP A 356 15.75 -100.04 -16.52
C ASP A 356 14.24 -100.36 -16.41
N GLU A 357 13.88 -101.57 -15.94
CA GLU A 357 12.51 -101.88 -15.48
C GLU A 357 12.16 -100.93 -14.35
N ALA A 358 11.24 -100.00 -14.62
CA ALA A 358 10.86 -98.97 -13.68
C ALA A 358 10.41 -99.55 -12.34
N PRO A 359 10.62 -98.82 -11.21
CA PRO A 359 10.10 -99.23 -9.92
C PRO A 359 8.56 -99.16 -9.92
N GLY A 360 7.91 -100.24 -10.35
CA GLY A 360 6.52 -100.59 -10.02
C GLY A 360 5.39 -99.64 -10.41
N GLY A 361 5.56 -98.73 -11.38
CA GLY A 361 4.51 -97.80 -11.84
C GLY A 361 4.09 -98.04 -13.29
N LYS A 362 2.79 -97.91 -13.60
CA LYS A 362 2.26 -97.96 -14.98
C LYS A 362 2.80 -96.74 -15.75
N ILE A 363 3.76 -96.93 -16.65
CA ILE A 363 4.32 -95.86 -17.49
C ILE A 363 3.56 -95.72 -18.82
N TRP A 364 2.76 -96.73 -19.20
CA TRP A 364 1.90 -96.67 -20.39
C TRP A 364 0.42 -96.65 -20.04
N PRO A 365 -0.37 -95.85 -20.79
CA PRO A 365 -1.81 -95.83 -20.68
C PRO A 365 -2.42 -97.11 -21.29
N GLU A 366 -2.63 -98.15 -20.47
CA GLU A 366 -3.45 -99.31 -20.83
C GLU A 366 -4.93 -99.02 -20.55
N GLN A 367 -5.79 -99.15 -21.55
CA GLN A 367 -7.24 -98.99 -21.46
C GLN A 367 -7.72 -97.70 -20.72
N GLY A 368 -7.38 -96.53 -21.27
CA GLY A 368 -8.15 -95.30 -21.04
C GLY A 368 -7.67 -94.34 -19.94
N GLU A 369 -6.54 -94.60 -19.29
CA GLU A 369 -5.94 -93.69 -18.30
C GLU A 369 -4.91 -92.74 -18.95
N GLU A 370 -4.77 -91.52 -18.43
CA GLU A 370 -3.69 -90.57 -18.75
C GLU A 370 -2.58 -90.78 -17.71
N VAL A 371 -1.31 -90.89 -18.13
CA VAL A 371 -0.18 -91.09 -17.20
C VAL A 371 0.58 -89.77 -17.07
N CYS A 372 0.47 -89.14 -15.90
CA CYS A 372 1.05 -87.83 -15.61
C CYS A 372 2.16 -87.94 -14.56
N ASP A 373 3.20 -87.10 -14.70
CA ASP A 373 4.25 -86.86 -13.69
C ASP A 373 4.97 -88.12 -13.18
N TYR A 374 5.34 -89.03 -14.09
CA TYR A 374 6.25 -90.11 -13.72
C TYR A 374 7.70 -89.65 -13.89
N GLU A 375 8.56 -89.95 -12.92
CA GLU A 375 10.00 -89.70 -13.01
C GLU A 375 10.71 -91.03 -13.28
N THR A 376 11.45 -91.11 -14.39
CA THR A 376 12.16 -92.33 -14.78
C THR A 376 13.41 -92.02 -15.59
N GLN A 377 14.20 -93.06 -15.89
CA GLN A 377 15.42 -92.93 -16.67
C GLN A 377 15.23 -93.44 -18.10
N PHE A 378 15.56 -92.55 -19.05
CA PHE A 378 15.63 -92.89 -20.47
C PHE A 378 17.07 -93.09 -20.91
N ARG A 379 17.28 -94.04 -21.81
CA ARG A 379 18.58 -94.35 -22.42
C ARG A 379 18.78 -93.50 -23.67
N ARG A 380 19.88 -92.77 -23.70
CA ARG A 380 20.34 -91.97 -24.83
C ARG A 380 20.98 -92.86 -25.90
N ALA A 381 21.07 -92.36 -27.13
CA ALA A 381 21.69 -93.08 -28.26
C ALA A 381 23.19 -93.40 -28.02
N ASP A 382 23.87 -92.63 -27.17
CA ASP A 382 25.26 -92.83 -26.76
C ASP A 382 25.45 -93.87 -25.64
N GLY A 383 24.35 -94.45 -25.13
CA GLY A 383 24.35 -95.45 -24.05
C GLY A 383 24.26 -94.89 -22.63
N THR A 384 24.24 -93.56 -22.44
CA THR A 384 24.07 -92.91 -21.12
C THR A 384 22.59 -92.79 -20.72
N SER A 385 22.29 -92.59 -19.42
CA SER A 385 20.93 -92.39 -18.92
C SER A 385 20.68 -90.93 -18.54
N VAL A 386 19.43 -90.46 -18.66
CA VAL A 386 18.96 -89.12 -18.23
C VAL A 386 17.71 -89.25 -17.38
N TRP A 387 17.60 -88.46 -16.30
CA TRP A 387 16.37 -88.37 -15.52
C TRP A 387 15.36 -87.49 -16.23
N VAL A 388 14.19 -88.06 -16.48
CA VAL A 388 13.10 -87.34 -17.13
C VAL A 388 11.83 -87.42 -16.32
N ARG A 389 11.09 -86.32 -16.28
CA ARG A 389 9.68 -86.30 -15.88
C ARG A 389 8.83 -86.43 -17.14
N GLY A 390 8.02 -87.47 -17.20
CA GLY A 390 7.22 -87.81 -18.38
C GLY A 390 5.71 -87.63 -18.18
N HIS A 391 5.02 -87.29 -19.27
CA HIS A 391 3.57 -87.30 -19.39
C HIS A 391 3.17 -87.95 -20.72
N ALA A 392 2.19 -88.86 -20.74
CA ALA A 392 1.71 -89.51 -21.96
C ALA A 392 0.18 -89.71 -21.97
N ARG A 393 -0.46 -89.41 -23.11
CA ARG A 393 -1.91 -89.54 -23.32
C ARG A 393 -2.25 -90.24 -24.63
N ALA A 394 -3.39 -90.91 -24.68
CA ALA A 394 -3.92 -91.56 -25.89
C ALA A 394 -4.93 -90.65 -26.61
N VAL A 395 -4.75 -90.44 -27.92
CA VAL A 395 -5.69 -89.72 -28.78
C VAL A 395 -6.54 -90.74 -29.54
N ARG A 396 -7.87 -90.54 -29.55
CA ARG A 396 -8.84 -91.49 -30.11
C ARG A 396 -9.69 -90.87 -31.22
N ASP A 397 -10.23 -91.72 -32.10
CA ASP A 397 -11.24 -91.35 -33.10
C ASP A 397 -12.65 -91.28 -32.49
N GLU A 398 -13.63 -90.84 -33.27
CA GLU A 398 -15.05 -90.74 -32.87
C GLU A 398 -15.67 -92.12 -32.53
N GLU A 399 -15.02 -93.23 -32.92
CA GLU A 399 -15.44 -94.60 -32.61
C GLU A 399 -14.71 -95.20 -31.39
N GLY A 400 -13.88 -94.41 -30.70
CA GLY A 400 -13.20 -94.78 -29.46
C GLY A 400 -11.92 -95.61 -29.63
N ARG A 401 -11.44 -95.82 -30.86
CA ARG A 401 -10.17 -96.52 -31.14
C ARG A 401 -9.00 -95.56 -30.95
N VAL A 402 -7.88 -96.06 -30.42
CA VAL A 402 -6.66 -95.26 -30.27
C VAL A 402 -6.07 -95.03 -31.65
N VAL A 403 -5.90 -93.76 -32.03
CA VAL A 403 -5.31 -93.35 -33.31
C VAL A 403 -3.82 -93.07 -33.15
N ARG A 404 -3.41 -92.49 -32.01
CA ARG A 404 -2.01 -92.20 -31.68
C ARG A 404 -1.82 -91.95 -30.18
N TYR A 405 -0.57 -91.98 -29.72
CA TYR A 405 -0.16 -91.50 -28.41
C TYR A 405 0.59 -90.16 -28.54
N GLU A 406 0.33 -89.23 -27.65
CA GLU A 406 1.07 -87.96 -27.53
C GLU A 406 1.74 -87.93 -26.16
N GLY A 407 3.04 -87.63 -26.12
CA GLY A 407 3.79 -87.60 -24.87
C GLY A 407 4.86 -86.52 -24.83
N SER A 408 5.26 -86.16 -23.61
CA SER A 408 6.28 -85.15 -23.31
C SER A 408 7.27 -85.67 -22.27
N LEU A 409 8.57 -85.43 -22.45
CA LEU A 409 9.65 -85.77 -21.52
C LEU A 409 10.45 -84.51 -21.17
N GLU A 410 10.52 -84.15 -19.89
CA GLU A 410 11.26 -82.99 -19.37
C GLU A 410 12.53 -83.45 -18.65
N ASP A 411 13.70 -82.88 -18.97
CA ASP A 411 14.95 -83.11 -18.23
C ASP A 411 14.87 -82.41 -16.87
N ILE A 412 15.10 -83.15 -15.77
CA ILE A 412 15.03 -82.62 -14.40
C ILE A 412 16.38 -82.58 -13.68
N ASP A 413 17.50 -82.75 -14.41
CA ASP A 413 18.85 -82.70 -13.81
C ASP A 413 19.18 -81.29 -13.28
N GLU A 414 18.89 -80.21 -14.03
CA GLU A 414 19.16 -78.82 -13.61
C GLU A 414 18.20 -78.31 -12.51
N GLN A 415 16.95 -78.78 -12.51
CA GLN A 415 15.91 -78.32 -11.58
C GLN A 415 16.20 -78.77 -10.14
N LYS A 416 16.86 -79.93 -9.96
CA LYS A 416 17.36 -80.40 -8.66
C LYS A 416 18.55 -79.56 -8.15
N ALA A 417 19.36 -78.99 -9.03
CA ALA A 417 20.52 -78.15 -8.67
C ALA A 417 20.15 -76.66 -8.40
N ALA A 418 19.18 -76.11 -9.14
CA ALA A 418 18.77 -74.69 -9.02
C ALA A 418 18.04 -74.34 -7.71
N GLY A 419 17.37 -75.32 -7.08
CA GLY A 419 16.61 -75.12 -5.85
C GLY A 419 17.45 -74.75 -4.61
N GLU A 420 18.72 -75.14 -4.58
CA GLU A 420 19.64 -74.82 -3.48
C GLU A 420 20.29 -73.43 -3.64
N ALA A 421 20.55 -72.98 -4.87
CA ALA A 421 21.16 -71.67 -5.15
C ALA A 421 20.22 -70.49 -4.79
N VAL A 422 18.93 -70.61 -5.10
CA VAL A 422 17.92 -69.55 -4.85
C VAL A 422 17.75 -69.25 -3.36
N ARG A 423 17.86 -70.25 -2.48
CA ARG A 423 17.71 -70.05 -1.01
C ARG A 423 18.89 -69.32 -0.36
N ASN A 424 20.07 -69.39 -0.93
CA ASN A 424 21.25 -68.68 -0.41
C ASN A 424 21.24 -67.20 -0.82
N GLN A 425 20.75 -66.87 -2.02
CA GLN A 425 20.62 -65.48 -2.48
C GLN A 425 19.52 -64.72 -1.72
N ALA A 426 18.40 -65.38 -1.39
CA ALA A 426 17.32 -64.79 -0.59
C ALA A 426 17.77 -64.38 0.83
N ARG A 427 18.63 -65.19 1.47
CA ARG A 427 19.18 -64.87 2.81
C ARG A 427 20.13 -63.67 2.82
N ARG A 428 20.92 -63.49 1.76
CA ARG A 428 21.84 -62.33 1.63
C ARG A 428 21.09 -61.02 1.42
N LEU A 429 20.02 -61.03 0.62
CA LEU A 429 19.20 -59.83 0.39
C LEU A 429 18.43 -59.38 1.63
N GLU A 430 17.97 -60.32 2.47
CA GLU A 430 17.22 -60.00 3.68
C GLU A 430 18.09 -59.32 4.75
N ALA A 431 19.34 -59.76 4.93
CA ALA A 431 20.28 -59.13 5.86
C ALA A 431 20.63 -57.68 5.47
N LEU A 432 20.86 -57.42 4.17
CA LEU A 432 21.10 -56.07 3.66
C LEU A 432 19.86 -55.16 3.77
N ARG A 433 18.65 -55.72 3.55
CA ARG A 433 17.38 -54.99 3.70
C ARG A 433 17.16 -54.54 5.15
N GLN A 434 17.45 -55.40 6.13
CA GLN A 434 17.26 -55.07 7.55
C GLN A 434 18.19 -53.94 8.00
N ILE A 435 19.45 -53.97 7.58
CA ILE A 435 20.42 -52.90 7.88
C ILE A 435 20.00 -51.58 7.23
N GLY A 436 19.51 -51.61 5.98
CA GLY A 436 19.02 -50.42 5.29
C GLY A 436 17.82 -49.76 5.99
N LEU A 437 16.91 -50.56 6.58
CA LEU A 437 15.78 -50.04 7.36
C LEU A 437 16.20 -49.38 8.68
N GLU A 438 17.19 -49.93 9.37
CA GLU A 438 17.71 -49.35 10.61
C GLU A 438 18.43 -48.02 10.35
N LEU A 439 19.20 -47.92 9.26
CA LEU A 439 19.84 -46.66 8.87
C LEU A 439 18.83 -45.59 8.46
N ALA A 440 17.73 -45.96 7.80
CA ALA A 440 16.68 -45.03 7.38
C ALA A 440 15.87 -44.44 8.56
N ALA A 441 15.95 -45.03 9.76
CA ALA A 441 15.26 -44.54 10.95
C ALA A 441 16.02 -43.42 11.69
N GLU A 442 17.31 -43.24 11.42
CA GLU A 442 18.13 -42.21 12.05
C GLU A 442 18.01 -40.89 11.28
N LEU A 443 17.44 -39.87 11.93
CA LEU A 443 17.17 -38.57 11.30
C LEU A 443 18.27 -37.54 11.55
N ASP A 444 19.12 -37.76 12.54
CA ASP A 444 20.27 -36.91 12.82
C ASP A 444 21.45 -37.26 11.92
N LEU A 445 21.92 -36.30 11.13
CA LEU A 445 22.94 -36.53 10.11
C LEU A 445 24.27 -36.98 10.74
N GLU A 446 24.69 -36.39 11.86
CA GLU A 446 25.96 -36.72 12.51
C GLU A 446 25.95 -38.15 13.07
N SER A 447 24.88 -38.51 13.79
CA SER A 447 24.68 -39.84 14.36
C SER A 447 24.56 -40.91 13.26
N LEU A 448 23.84 -40.60 12.17
CA LEU A 448 23.69 -41.47 11.01
C LEU A 448 25.04 -41.77 10.35
N LEU A 449 25.83 -40.73 10.04
CA LEU A 449 27.12 -40.89 9.37
C LEU A 449 28.10 -41.74 10.19
N ARG A 450 28.09 -41.58 11.53
CA ARG A 450 28.87 -42.44 12.44
C ARG A 450 28.40 -43.89 12.41
N SER A 451 27.10 -44.13 12.49
CA SER A 451 26.52 -45.48 12.46
C SER A 451 26.81 -46.20 11.15
N ILE A 452 26.78 -45.48 10.02
CA ILE A 452 27.12 -46.02 8.70
C ILE A 452 28.55 -46.60 8.69
N VAL A 453 29.52 -45.86 9.23
CA VAL A 453 30.92 -46.31 9.25
C VAL A 453 31.11 -47.48 10.20
N GLU A 454 30.55 -47.43 11.42
CA GLU A 454 30.64 -48.53 12.39
C GLU A 454 30.09 -49.85 11.83
N ARG A 455 28.95 -49.78 11.13
CA ARG A 455 28.32 -50.94 10.49
C ARG A 455 29.10 -51.43 9.28
N ALA A 456 29.65 -50.53 8.47
CA ALA A 456 30.52 -50.89 7.36
C ALA A 456 31.75 -51.66 7.83
N VAL A 457 32.41 -51.18 8.89
CA VAL A 457 33.57 -51.84 9.50
C VAL A 457 33.20 -53.24 10.00
N GLY A 458 32.05 -53.38 10.66
CA GLY A 458 31.55 -54.69 11.11
C GLY A 458 31.15 -55.65 9.98
N LEU A 459 30.63 -55.13 8.87
CA LEU A 459 30.13 -55.92 7.74
C LEU A 459 31.26 -56.64 6.98
N VAL A 460 32.38 -55.95 6.75
CA VAL A 460 33.54 -56.50 6.03
C VAL A 460 34.68 -56.95 6.95
N GLY A 461 34.49 -56.90 8.27
CA GLY A 461 35.47 -57.38 9.26
C GLY A 461 36.73 -56.53 9.41
N GLY A 462 36.63 -55.20 9.21
CA GLY A 462 37.75 -54.27 9.35
C GLY A 462 38.08 -53.84 10.78
N LYS A 463 39.15 -53.05 10.94
CA LYS A 463 39.59 -52.48 12.24
C LYS A 463 39.29 -50.99 12.38
N SER A 464 39.26 -50.27 11.27
CA SER A 464 38.91 -48.86 11.21
C SER A 464 38.18 -48.55 9.92
N GLY A 465 37.41 -47.47 9.89
CA GLY A 465 36.74 -47.01 8.68
C GLY A 465 36.61 -45.51 8.64
N ASN A 466 36.51 -44.98 7.42
CA ASN A 466 36.40 -43.56 7.15
C ASN A 466 35.24 -43.32 6.17
N LEU A 467 34.56 -42.20 6.33
CA LEU A 467 33.56 -41.72 5.40
C LEU A 467 33.89 -40.28 4.99
N TYR A 468 33.98 -40.10 3.68
CA TYR A 468 34.22 -38.83 3.03
C TYR A 468 32.96 -38.40 2.30
N LEU A 469 32.61 -37.14 2.42
CA LEU A 469 31.55 -36.54 1.61
C LEU A 469 32.18 -35.60 0.59
N LEU A 470 31.61 -35.58 -0.61
CA LEU A 470 32.07 -34.68 -1.67
C LEU A 470 31.64 -33.25 -1.33
N ARG A 471 32.58 -32.30 -1.40
CA ARG A 471 32.30 -30.85 -1.39
C ARG A 471 32.31 -30.35 -2.84
N PRO A 472 31.14 -30.06 -3.44
CA PRO A 472 31.05 -29.74 -4.86
C PRO A 472 31.81 -28.47 -5.26
N ASP A 473 31.88 -27.49 -4.37
CA ASP A 473 32.46 -26.16 -4.66
C ASP A 473 33.98 -26.18 -4.77
N GLU A 474 34.64 -27.12 -4.09
CA GLU A 474 36.10 -27.20 -3.99
C GLU A 474 36.68 -28.44 -4.73
N GLU A 475 35.82 -29.28 -5.33
CA GLU A 475 36.20 -30.56 -5.95
C GLU A 475 37.12 -31.43 -5.06
N VAL A 476 36.78 -31.57 -3.78
CA VAL A 476 37.50 -32.42 -2.83
C VAL A 476 36.58 -33.34 -2.02
N LEU A 477 37.12 -34.49 -1.64
CA LEU A 477 36.53 -35.36 -0.62
C LEU A 477 36.96 -34.89 0.77
N ASP A 478 36.01 -34.51 1.61
CA ASP A 478 36.27 -34.16 3.00
C ASP A 478 35.96 -35.33 3.94
N LEU A 479 36.91 -35.69 4.79
CA LEU A 479 36.77 -36.71 5.81
C LEU A 479 35.84 -36.20 6.91
N ILE A 480 34.59 -36.65 6.91
CA ILE A 480 33.57 -36.23 7.89
C ILE A 480 33.61 -37.11 9.13
N VAL A 481 33.79 -38.43 8.94
CA VAL A 481 33.75 -39.41 10.03
C VAL A 481 34.91 -40.38 9.93
N SER A 482 35.54 -40.66 11.08
CA SER A 482 36.52 -41.74 11.24
C SER A 482 36.18 -42.55 12.49
N VAL A 483 36.22 -43.87 12.37
CA VAL A 483 35.87 -44.84 13.42
C VAL A 483 36.97 -45.89 13.52
N GLY A 484 37.35 -46.27 14.74
CA GLY A 484 38.33 -47.34 14.99
C GLY A 484 39.50 -46.88 15.86
N THR A 485 40.56 -47.71 15.94
CA THR A 485 41.72 -47.51 16.82
C THR A 485 42.82 -46.63 16.22
N VAL A 486 42.61 -46.11 15.00
CA VAL A 486 43.59 -45.33 14.26
C VAL A 486 43.25 -43.83 14.38
N PRO A 487 44.20 -42.95 14.74
CA PRO A 487 43.94 -41.53 14.91
C PRO A 487 43.50 -40.84 13.59
N ARG A 488 42.79 -39.72 13.70
CA ARG A 488 42.38 -38.91 12.53
C ARG A 488 43.61 -38.17 11.96
N PRO A 489 43.81 -38.12 10.63
CA PRO A 489 44.92 -37.39 10.01
C PRO A 489 44.80 -35.87 10.21
N GLU A 490 45.93 -35.14 10.19
CA GLU A 490 45.97 -33.67 10.32
C GLU A 490 45.28 -32.95 9.15
N ARG A 491 45.33 -33.53 7.95
CA ARG A 491 44.63 -33.05 6.75
C ARG A 491 43.42 -33.94 6.47
N THR A 492 42.23 -33.34 6.31
CA THR A 492 40.96 -34.05 6.11
C THR A 492 40.50 -34.14 4.65
N PHE A 493 41.16 -33.44 3.72
CA PHE A 493 40.73 -33.38 2.31
C PHE A 493 41.58 -34.22 1.35
N LEU A 494 40.94 -34.91 0.40
CA LEU A 494 41.56 -35.69 -0.68
C LEU A 494 41.08 -35.20 -2.07
N TYR A 495 41.99 -35.15 -3.04
CA TYR A 495 41.70 -34.80 -4.44
C TYR A 495 41.32 -36.03 -5.30
N PRO A 496 40.72 -35.83 -6.49
CA PRO A 496 40.40 -36.94 -7.39
C PRO A 496 41.65 -37.78 -7.75
N GLY A 497 41.58 -39.09 -7.51
CA GLY A 497 42.69 -40.02 -7.74
C GLY A 497 43.77 -40.09 -6.66
N GLU A 498 43.69 -39.27 -5.61
CA GLU A 498 44.61 -39.28 -4.47
C GLU A 498 44.20 -40.33 -3.43
N GLY A 499 45.08 -41.29 -3.11
CA GLY A 499 44.76 -42.37 -2.18
C GLY A 499 43.72 -43.35 -2.72
N LEU A 500 43.29 -44.29 -1.87
CA LEU A 500 42.26 -45.25 -2.26
C LEU A 500 40.93 -44.52 -2.50
N SER A 501 40.52 -43.66 -1.57
CA SER A 501 39.21 -43.00 -1.60
C SER A 501 39.10 -42.01 -2.78
N GLY A 502 40.17 -41.29 -3.11
CA GLY A 502 40.22 -40.45 -4.32
C GLY A 502 40.18 -41.27 -5.62
N LYS A 503 40.83 -42.44 -5.69
CA LYS A 503 40.70 -43.34 -6.86
C LYS A 503 39.30 -43.96 -6.97
N VAL A 504 38.70 -44.36 -5.86
CA VAL A 504 37.31 -44.86 -5.82
C VAL A 504 36.34 -43.80 -6.36
N TRP A 505 36.54 -42.53 -5.99
CA TRP A 505 35.76 -41.42 -6.53
C TRP A 505 35.98 -41.23 -8.03
N LYS A 506 37.23 -41.19 -8.50
CA LYS A 506 37.58 -40.97 -9.91
C LYS A 506 37.12 -42.11 -10.83
N GLU A 507 37.35 -43.35 -10.43
CA GLU A 507 37.00 -44.54 -11.21
C GLU A 507 35.54 -44.96 -11.01
N ASN A 508 34.88 -44.37 -10.02
CA ASN A 508 33.51 -44.62 -9.64
C ASN A 508 33.20 -46.11 -9.50
N ARG A 509 34.06 -46.88 -8.82
CA ARG A 509 33.90 -48.33 -8.57
C ARG A 509 34.58 -48.72 -7.26
N ALA A 510 34.13 -49.82 -6.64
CA ALA A 510 34.77 -50.32 -5.45
C ALA A 510 36.19 -50.83 -5.76
N LEU A 511 37.12 -50.60 -4.83
CA LEU A 511 38.53 -50.97 -4.97
C LEU A 511 39.00 -51.67 -3.70
N VAL A 512 39.82 -52.70 -3.88
CA VAL A 512 40.54 -53.41 -2.82
C VAL A 512 42.03 -53.24 -3.04
N VAL A 513 42.75 -52.88 -1.99
CA VAL A 513 44.20 -52.80 -1.97
C VAL A 513 44.70 -53.74 -0.87
N GLU A 514 45.41 -54.80 -1.28
CA GLU A 514 45.89 -55.85 -0.39
C GLU A 514 47.05 -55.41 0.51
N ASP A 515 47.92 -54.52 0.00
CA ASP A 515 49.03 -53.91 0.75
C ASP A 515 49.08 -52.39 0.47
N TYR A 516 48.40 -51.59 1.30
CA TYR A 516 48.28 -50.15 1.13
C TYR A 516 49.61 -49.42 1.35
N ASN A 517 50.48 -49.94 2.22
CA ASN A 517 51.79 -49.35 2.50
C ASN A 517 52.74 -49.42 1.30
N ARG A 518 52.60 -50.45 0.46
CA ARG A 518 53.40 -50.67 -0.75
C ARG A 518 52.71 -50.22 -2.04
N TRP A 519 51.48 -49.74 -1.96
CA TRP A 519 50.71 -49.34 -3.13
C TRP A 519 51.12 -47.97 -3.65
N GLU A 520 51.45 -47.88 -4.94
CA GLU A 520 51.91 -46.63 -5.60
C GLU A 520 50.86 -45.51 -5.55
N GLY A 521 49.57 -45.85 -5.42
CA GLY A 521 48.47 -44.89 -5.32
C GLY A 521 48.20 -44.32 -3.93
N ARG A 522 49.02 -44.64 -2.91
CA ARG A 522 48.81 -44.21 -1.52
C ARG A 522 48.81 -42.68 -1.38
N ALA A 523 47.90 -42.15 -0.57
CA ALA A 523 47.90 -40.73 -0.24
C ALA A 523 48.97 -40.40 0.81
N SER A 524 49.66 -39.28 0.66
CA SER A 524 50.71 -38.83 1.60
C SER A 524 50.17 -38.55 3.00
N ILE A 525 48.89 -38.18 3.12
CA ILE A 525 48.23 -37.92 4.41
C ILE A 525 48.14 -39.18 5.31
N TYR A 526 48.33 -40.37 4.74
CA TYR A 526 48.31 -41.65 5.46
C TYR A 526 49.70 -42.28 5.58
N GLU A 527 50.77 -41.54 5.28
CA GLU A 527 52.13 -42.01 5.50
C GLU A 527 52.41 -42.17 7.01
N GLY A 528 52.83 -43.37 7.43
CA GLY A 528 53.06 -43.69 8.84
C GLY A 528 51.85 -44.27 9.59
N PHE A 529 50.68 -44.37 8.95
CA PHE A 529 49.50 -45.01 9.52
C PHE A 529 49.56 -46.54 9.34
N PRO A 530 49.04 -47.34 10.29
CA PRO A 530 49.12 -48.81 10.24
C PRO A 530 48.05 -49.43 9.32
N TYR A 531 47.87 -48.89 8.11
CA TYR A 531 46.94 -49.44 7.11
C TYR A 531 47.66 -50.45 6.23
N ALA A 532 47.43 -51.74 6.46
CA ALA A 532 48.00 -52.81 5.65
C ALA A 532 47.06 -53.20 4.51
N ALA A 533 45.76 -53.35 4.75
CA ALA A 533 44.77 -53.58 3.68
C ALA A 533 43.66 -52.54 3.77
N VAL A 534 43.12 -52.13 2.62
CA VAL A 534 42.03 -51.15 2.55
C VAL A 534 41.04 -51.56 1.46
N VAL A 535 39.75 -51.53 1.75
CA VAL A 535 38.65 -51.67 0.79
C VAL A 535 37.80 -50.41 0.84
N GLY A 536 37.37 -49.91 -0.31
CA GLY A 536 36.48 -48.76 -0.35
C GLY A 536 35.47 -48.85 -1.47
N ALA A 537 34.31 -48.24 -1.22
CA ALA A 537 33.20 -48.19 -2.14
C ALA A 537 32.65 -46.76 -2.24
N PRO A 538 32.17 -46.34 -3.42
CA PRO A 538 31.56 -45.04 -3.59
C PRO A 538 30.12 -45.04 -3.06
N ILE A 539 29.75 -43.97 -2.37
CA ILE A 539 28.37 -43.70 -1.94
C ILE A 539 27.70 -42.95 -3.08
N ARG A 540 26.77 -43.60 -3.79
CA ARG A 540 26.15 -43.05 -5.01
C ARG A 540 24.65 -43.02 -4.96
N TRP A 541 24.09 -42.02 -5.65
CA TRP A 541 22.67 -41.95 -5.97
C TRP A 541 22.49 -41.72 -7.48
N GLY A 542 21.99 -42.73 -8.20
CA GLY A 542 21.96 -42.68 -9.66
C GLY A 542 23.36 -42.53 -10.24
N ASP A 543 23.59 -41.48 -11.03
CA ASP A 543 24.89 -41.15 -11.63
C ASP A 543 25.74 -40.21 -10.75
N GLU A 544 25.21 -39.75 -9.61
CA GLU A 544 25.87 -38.79 -8.72
C GLU A 544 26.64 -39.50 -7.59
N THR A 545 27.90 -39.12 -7.38
CA THR A 545 28.71 -39.60 -6.25
C THR A 545 28.62 -38.62 -5.09
N LEU A 546 27.99 -39.05 -3.99
CA LEU A 546 27.81 -38.25 -2.78
C LEU A 546 29.06 -38.26 -1.87
N GLY A 547 29.88 -39.30 -2.00
CA GLY A 547 31.04 -39.51 -1.15
C GLY A 547 31.68 -40.88 -1.33
N VAL A 548 32.60 -41.22 -0.44
CA VAL A 548 33.31 -42.51 -0.43
C VAL A 548 33.34 -43.05 0.98
N ILE A 549 33.14 -44.35 1.14
CA ILE A 549 33.36 -45.07 2.39
C ILE A 549 34.53 -46.04 2.21
N ASP A 550 35.48 -46.03 3.14
CA ASP A 550 36.55 -47.01 3.19
C ASP A 550 36.65 -47.68 4.56
N VAL A 551 37.16 -48.91 4.52
CA VAL A 551 37.42 -49.75 5.68
C VAL A 551 38.85 -50.26 5.55
N ALA A 552 39.61 -50.10 6.62
CA ALA A 552 41.02 -50.45 6.70
C ALA A 552 41.29 -51.50 7.78
N SER A 553 42.37 -52.26 7.58
CA SER A 553 42.88 -53.27 8.50
C SER A 553 44.41 -53.16 8.61
N ASP A 554 44.94 -53.61 9.75
CA ASP A 554 46.38 -53.66 10.05
C ASP A 554 47.06 -54.94 9.53
N GLN A 555 46.30 -55.86 8.93
CA GLN A 555 46.78 -57.08 8.29
C GLN A 555 46.60 -57.02 6.76
N PRO A 556 47.64 -57.36 5.96
CA PRO A 556 47.54 -57.36 4.51
C PRO A 556 46.68 -58.54 4.01
N GLY A 557 46.01 -58.35 2.87
CA GLY A 557 45.21 -59.40 2.21
C GLY A 557 43.95 -59.86 2.94
N VAL A 558 43.44 -59.08 3.91
CA VAL A 558 42.22 -59.44 4.68
C VAL A 558 40.93 -59.25 3.87
N PHE A 559 40.92 -58.33 2.91
CA PHE A 559 39.72 -58.02 2.12
C PHE A 559 39.75 -58.72 0.75
N SER A 560 38.61 -59.24 0.33
CA SER A 560 38.37 -59.92 -0.93
C SER A 560 37.52 -59.10 -1.90
N ALA A 561 37.38 -59.58 -3.15
CA ALA A 561 36.45 -58.99 -4.10
C ALA A 561 34.98 -59.07 -3.63
N GLU A 562 34.62 -60.12 -2.89
CA GLU A 562 33.28 -60.26 -2.31
C GLU A 562 33.02 -59.19 -1.24
N ASP A 563 34.04 -58.80 -0.46
CA ASP A 563 33.93 -57.74 0.54
C ASP A 563 33.71 -56.36 -0.11
N ALA A 564 34.33 -56.10 -1.26
CA ALA A 564 34.09 -54.89 -2.03
C ALA A 564 32.68 -54.83 -2.61
N GLU A 565 32.13 -55.97 -3.07
CA GLU A 565 30.74 -56.06 -3.51
C GLU A 565 29.77 -55.82 -2.36
N LEU A 566 30.01 -56.43 -1.20
CA LEU A 566 29.19 -56.23 0.01
C LEU A 566 29.22 -54.78 0.49
N LEU A 567 30.40 -54.16 0.54
CA LEU A 567 30.57 -52.75 0.91
C LEU A 567 29.88 -51.83 -0.11
N SER A 568 29.93 -52.16 -1.40
CA SER A 568 29.24 -51.38 -2.44
C SER A 568 27.70 -51.47 -2.33
N LEU A 569 27.15 -52.63 -1.99
CA LEU A 569 25.71 -52.80 -1.76
C LEU A 569 25.26 -52.02 -0.52
N PHE A 570 26.08 -52.04 0.53
CA PHE A 570 25.84 -51.25 1.74
C PHE A 570 25.95 -49.74 1.47
N ALA A 571 26.96 -49.30 0.71
CA ALA A 571 27.17 -47.90 0.34
C ALA A 571 25.99 -47.33 -0.46
N LEU A 572 25.32 -48.15 -1.29
CA LEU A 572 24.10 -47.77 -1.98
C LEU A 572 22.95 -47.47 -1.01
N GLN A 573 22.76 -48.29 0.02
CA GLN A 573 21.73 -48.05 1.05
C GLN A 573 22.08 -46.83 1.92
N ALA A 574 23.36 -46.67 2.28
CA ALA A 574 23.86 -45.51 3.01
C ALA A 574 23.61 -44.20 2.24
N ALA A 575 23.75 -44.20 0.91
CA ALA A 575 23.48 -43.03 0.06
C ALA A 575 22.03 -42.52 0.22
N ILE A 576 21.07 -43.44 0.29
CA ILE A 576 19.64 -43.11 0.46
C ILE A 576 19.42 -42.44 1.81
N ALA A 577 19.95 -43.03 2.89
CA ALA A 577 19.81 -42.51 4.24
C ALA A 577 20.46 -41.13 4.39
N ILE A 578 21.69 -40.95 3.89
CA ILE A 578 22.42 -39.67 3.95
C ILE A 578 21.65 -38.57 3.21
N ARG A 579 21.11 -38.86 2.03
CA ARG A 579 20.33 -37.90 1.25
C ARG A 579 19.05 -37.50 1.98
N ASN A 580 18.32 -38.47 2.54
CA ASN A 580 17.09 -38.20 3.29
C ASN A 580 17.37 -37.36 4.53
N ALA A 581 18.39 -37.70 5.33
CA ALA A 581 18.76 -36.94 6.51
C ALA A 581 19.19 -35.50 6.15
N ARG A 582 19.96 -35.31 5.07
CA ARG A 582 20.31 -33.97 4.55
C ARG A 582 19.07 -33.16 4.12
N GLN A 583 18.11 -33.79 3.45
CA GLN A 583 16.86 -33.12 3.05
C GLN A 583 15.99 -32.73 4.25
N VAL A 584 15.89 -33.60 5.27
CA VAL A 584 15.14 -33.32 6.50
C VAL A 584 15.80 -32.18 7.28
N ALA A 585 17.13 -32.15 7.37
CA ALA A 585 17.88 -31.07 7.99
C ALA A 585 17.62 -29.72 7.28
N ALA A 586 17.75 -29.69 5.95
CA ALA A 586 17.49 -28.49 5.15
C ALA A 586 16.03 -27.99 5.27
N LEU A 587 15.05 -28.91 5.29
CA LEU A 587 13.64 -28.55 5.50
C LEU A 587 13.37 -27.98 6.89
N LYS A 588 14.06 -28.48 7.92
CA LYS A 588 13.92 -27.98 9.29
C LYS A 588 14.45 -26.56 9.41
N GLU A 589 15.62 -26.30 8.82
CA GLU A 589 16.26 -24.98 8.77
C GLU A 589 15.40 -23.95 8.01
N GLU A 590 14.87 -24.32 6.84
CA GLU A 590 13.97 -23.45 6.08
C GLU A 590 12.67 -23.15 6.84
N ARG A 591 12.15 -24.12 7.60
CA ARG A 591 10.98 -23.92 8.46
C ARG A 591 11.26 -22.95 9.60
N GLU A 592 12.43 -23.04 10.23
CA GLU A 592 12.86 -22.12 11.30
C GLU A 592 13.02 -20.70 10.75
N ARG A 593 13.62 -20.55 9.56
CA ARG A 593 13.72 -19.27 8.84
C ARG A 593 12.34 -18.66 8.54
N MET A 594 11.42 -19.44 7.99
CA MET A 594 10.05 -18.97 7.69
C MET A 594 9.26 -18.63 8.95
N ALA A 595 9.42 -19.39 10.03
CA ALA A 595 8.75 -19.09 11.30
C ALA A 595 9.25 -17.80 11.96
N LEU A 596 10.52 -17.41 11.76
CA LEU A 596 11.02 -16.11 12.18
C LEU A 596 10.38 -14.99 11.34
N LEU A 597 10.40 -15.11 10.02
CA LEU A 597 9.86 -14.11 9.10
C LEU A 597 8.35 -13.90 9.30
N HIS A 598 7.59 -14.97 9.48
CA HIS A 598 6.15 -14.90 9.75
C HIS A 598 5.84 -14.18 11.07
N ARG A 599 6.58 -14.49 12.14
CA ARG A 599 6.39 -13.83 13.45
C ARG A 599 6.74 -12.35 13.42
N LEU A 600 7.79 -11.97 12.70
CA LEU A 600 8.14 -10.56 12.47
C LEU A 600 7.03 -9.88 11.64
N GLY A 601 6.61 -10.48 10.52
CA GLY A 601 5.60 -9.90 9.62
C GLY A 601 4.23 -9.64 10.25
N GLU A 602 3.69 -10.59 11.03
CA GLU A 602 2.37 -10.44 11.67
C GLU A 602 2.33 -9.38 12.77
N ARG A 603 3.44 -9.18 13.49
CA ARG A 603 3.47 -8.30 14.67
C ARG A 603 3.90 -6.89 14.32
N ILE A 604 4.71 -6.75 13.27
CA ILE A 604 5.23 -5.46 12.80
C ILE A 604 4.15 -4.66 12.04
N THR A 605 3.21 -5.33 11.37
CA THR A 605 2.08 -4.68 10.68
C THR A 605 1.04 -4.07 11.64
N ALA A 606 1.11 -4.37 12.94
CA ALA A 606 0.13 -3.92 13.93
C ALA A 606 0.49 -2.60 14.63
N SER A 607 1.75 -2.13 14.52
CA SER A 607 2.22 -0.90 15.19
C SER A 607 2.62 0.16 14.18
N LEU A 608 2.11 1.38 14.37
CA LEU A 608 2.41 2.54 13.53
C LEU A 608 3.53 3.43 14.11
N ASP A 609 4.13 3.01 15.23
CA ASP A 609 5.21 3.73 15.91
C ASP A 609 6.58 3.13 15.54
N VAL A 610 7.44 3.96 14.97
CA VAL A 610 8.79 3.59 14.51
C VAL A 610 9.64 3.00 15.64
N HIS A 611 9.61 3.60 16.84
CA HIS A 611 10.39 3.15 17.99
C HIS A 611 9.86 1.83 18.52
N ALA A 612 8.55 1.69 18.66
CA ALA A 612 7.93 0.46 19.15
C ALA A 612 8.21 -0.73 18.20
N VAL A 613 8.12 -0.51 16.88
CA VAL A 613 8.42 -1.53 15.87
C VAL A 613 9.88 -1.92 15.89
N ALA A 614 10.80 -0.94 15.88
CA ALA A 614 12.23 -1.20 15.87
C ALA A 614 12.70 -1.91 17.15
N GLN A 615 12.17 -1.50 18.32
CA GLN A 615 12.51 -2.09 19.61
C GLN A 615 12.09 -3.55 19.70
N GLN A 616 10.83 -3.83 19.35
CA GLN A 616 10.31 -5.19 19.40
C GLN A 616 11.02 -6.12 18.42
N ALA A 617 11.28 -5.66 17.19
CA ALA A 617 11.96 -6.49 16.20
C ALA A 617 13.41 -6.78 16.60
N LEU A 618 14.10 -5.81 17.20
CA LEU A 618 15.45 -5.99 17.71
C LEU A 618 15.51 -7.03 18.84
N GLU A 619 14.55 -6.99 19.78
CA GLU A 619 14.44 -7.99 20.86
C GLU A 619 14.21 -9.40 20.31
N ASP A 620 13.30 -9.55 19.36
CA ASP A 620 12.99 -10.85 18.73
C ASP A 620 14.21 -11.41 17.97
N ILE A 621 14.94 -10.55 17.24
CA ILE A 621 16.17 -10.93 16.52
C ILE A 621 17.27 -11.36 17.49
N CYS A 622 17.52 -10.57 18.55
CA CYS A 622 18.52 -10.90 19.56
C CYS A 622 18.20 -12.23 20.26
N ALA A 623 16.94 -12.48 20.60
CA ALA A 623 16.51 -13.72 21.26
C ALA A 623 16.71 -14.96 20.39
N VAL A 624 16.49 -14.85 19.07
CA VAL A 624 16.59 -15.98 18.14
C VAL A 624 18.04 -16.28 17.77
N VAL A 625 18.85 -15.25 17.56
CA VAL A 625 20.29 -15.41 17.28
C VAL A 625 21.07 -15.77 18.56
N GLY A 626 20.50 -15.51 19.74
CA GLY A 626 21.20 -15.63 21.02
C GLY A 626 22.27 -14.54 21.20
N ALA A 627 22.09 -13.39 20.55
CA ALA A 627 22.96 -12.23 20.71
C ALA A 627 22.71 -11.58 22.08
N LEU A 628 23.77 -11.05 22.69
CA LEU A 628 23.68 -10.46 24.02
C LEU A 628 23.07 -9.05 23.98
N GLN A 629 23.35 -8.32 22.91
CA GLN A 629 22.96 -6.92 22.75
C GLN A 629 22.81 -6.59 21.26
N GLY A 630 21.96 -5.62 20.95
CA GLY A 630 21.82 -5.06 19.62
C GLY A 630 21.34 -3.61 19.63
N VAL A 631 21.47 -2.97 18.47
CA VAL A 631 21.03 -1.59 18.21
C VAL A 631 20.48 -1.49 16.79
N VAL A 632 19.39 -0.74 16.65
CA VAL A 632 18.90 -0.27 15.35
C VAL A 632 19.14 1.22 15.27
N LEU A 633 19.87 1.62 14.23
CA LEU A 633 20.14 3.00 13.88
C LEU A 633 19.35 3.33 12.62
N ALA A 634 18.47 4.31 12.66
CA ALA A 634 17.75 4.77 11.48
C ALA A 634 18.48 5.93 10.81
N TRP A 635 18.42 6.01 9.49
CA TRP A 635 18.98 7.11 8.72
C TRP A 635 18.06 8.33 8.81
N ASP A 636 18.62 9.49 9.15
CA ASP A 636 17.93 10.77 9.13
C ASP A 636 18.51 11.63 8.00
N GLU A 637 17.66 11.94 7.02
CA GLU A 637 18.03 12.69 5.82
C GLU A 637 18.24 14.18 6.10
N GLU A 638 17.55 14.79 7.08
CA GLU A 638 17.68 16.23 7.35
C GLU A 638 19.04 16.58 7.95
N ILE A 639 19.54 15.72 8.82
CA ILE A 639 20.83 15.93 9.50
C ILE A 639 21.97 15.09 8.92
N GLU A 640 21.69 14.28 7.89
CA GLU A 640 22.61 13.34 7.22
C GLU A 640 23.35 12.41 8.20
N ARG A 641 22.64 11.83 9.17
CA ARG A 641 23.24 11.00 10.23
C ARG A 641 22.39 9.80 10.62
N LEU A 642 23.06 8.77 11.12
CA LEU A 642 22.41 7.63 11.77
C LEU A 642 22.04 7.98 13.22
N VAL A 643 20.77 7.78 13.57
CA VAL A 643 20.21 8.04 14.91
C VAL A 643 19.68 6.75 15.53
N PRO A 644 19.89 6.51 16.83
CA PRO A 644 19.35 5.33 17.51
C PRO A 644 17.83 5.39 17.57
N VAL A 645 17.17 4.32 17.11
CA VAL A 645 15.71 4.16 17.23
C VAL A 645 15.32 3.01 18.14
N ALA A 646 16.22 2.04 18.36
CA ALA A 646 16.02 0.94 19.29
C ALA A 646 17.35 0.40 19.84
N VAL A 647 17.32 -0.05 21.11
CA VAL A 647 18.46 -0.68 21.78
C VAL A 647 17.94 -1.82 22.65
N SER A 648 18.51 -3.01 22.52
CA SER A 648 18.12 -4.19 23.30
C SER A 648 19.35 -4.85 23.88
N GLY A 649 19.33 -5.23 25.16
CA GLY A 649 20.45 -5.92 25.81
C GLY A 649 20.63 -5.57 27.28
N ARG A 650 21.82 -5.85 27.81
CA ARG A 650 22.13 -5.76 29.25
C ARG A 650 22.48 -4.35 29.71
N ASP A 651 23.07 -3.53 28.82
CA ASP A 651 23.48 -2.15 29.11
C ASP A 651 22.89 -1.20 28.05
N THR A 652 21.57 -1.01 28.11
CA THR A 652 20.82 -0.19 27.15
C THR A 652 21.10 1.31 27.32
N GLU A 653 21.32 1.79 28.56
CA GLU A 653 21.57 3.20 28.85
C GLU A 653 22.92 3.68 28.31
N SER A 654 24.00 2.90 28.50
CA SER A 654 25.31 3.29 28.00
C SER A 654 25.35 3.26 26.47
N VAL A 655 24.72 2.26 25.82
CA VAL A 655 24.68 2.16 24.35
C VAL A 655 23.79 3.24 23.72
N ALA A 656 22.65 3.58 24.33
CA ALA A 656 21.79 4.66 23.86
C ALA A 656 22.46 6.04 24.00
N ALA A 657 23.03 6.34 25.17
CA ALA A 657 23.72 7.60 25.44
C ALA A 657 24.93 7.80 24.49
N LEU A 658 25.59 6.71 24.13
CA LEU A 658 26.73 6.71 23.23
C LEU A 658 26.33 6.90 21.76
N ALA A 659 25.24 6.26 21.32
CA ALA A 659 24.70 6.44 19.98
C ALA A 659 24.17 7.88 19.77
N ASP A 660 23.56 8.47 20.80
CA ASP A 660 23.14 9.88 20.79
C ASP A 660 24.31 10.87 20.74
N GLN A 661 25.41 10.58 21.46
CA GLN A 661 26.60 11.43 21.46
C GLN A 661 27.41 11.35 20.16
N LEU A 662 27.40 10.19 19.49
CA LEU A 662 28.25 9.96 18.32
C LEU A 662 27.61 10.32 16.97
N ARG A 663 26.28 10.57 16.90
CA ARG A 663 25.49 10.83 15.66
C ARG A 663 26.28 10.52 14.38
N LEU A 664 26.32 9.24 14.03
CA LEU A 664 27.33 8.68 13.14
C LEU A 664 27.16 9.18 11.70
N ARG A 665 28.25 9.64 11.09
CA ARG A 665 28.32 10.03 9.67
C ARG A 665 28.48 8.80 8.77
N LEU A 666 28.14 8.92 7.49
CA LEU A 666 28.39 7.92 6.45
C LEU A 666 29.87 7.84 6.00
N ASP A 667 30.81 8.32 6.80
CA ASP A 667 32.23 8.44 6.41
C ASP A 667 33.05 7.15 6.63
N GLY A 668 32.41 6.07 7.09
CA GLY A 668 33.07 4.80 7.37
C GLY A 668 33.88 4.78 8.67
N GLY A 669 33.80 5.84 9.50
CA GLY A 669 34.51 5.91 10.79
C GLY A 669 33.96 5.01 11.90
N SER A 670 32.94 4.20 11.62
CA SER A 670 32.39 3.19 12.52
C SER A 670 31.83 2.01 11.72
N LEU A 671 31.70 0.85 12.35
CA LEU A 671 31.16 -0.36 11.74
C LEU A 671 29.78 -0.10 11.09
N ALA A 672 28.89 0.57 11.82
CA ALA A 672 27.58 0.94 11.30
C ALA A 672 27.66 1.98 10.17
N GLY A 673 28.54 2.97 10.27
CA GLY A 673 28.77 3.95 9.20
C GLY A 673 29.32 3.32 7.92
N TRP A 674 30.20 2.32 8.04
CA TRP A 674 30.74 1.57 6.91
C TRP A 674 29.67 0.72 6.23
N VAL A 675 28.85 0.01 7.02
CA VAL A 675 27.72 -0.79 6.52
C VAL A 675 26.68 0.08 5.82
N ALA A 676 26.37 1.25 6.39
CA ALA A 676 25.47 2.22 5.77
C ALA A 676 26.02 2.76 4.44
N ALA A 677 27.31 3.10 4.38
CA ALA A 677 27.95 3.65 3.19
C ALA A 677 28.08 2.61 2.06
N ASN A 678 28.45 1.37 2.39
CA ASN A 678 28.67 0.31 1.42
C ASN A 678 27.42 -0.52 1.11
N ARG A 679 26.36 -0.40 1.94
CA ARG A 679 25.12 -1.18 1.87
C ARG A 679 25.40 -2.69 1.81
N ARG A 680 26.38 -3.13 2.60
CA ARG A 680 26.83 -4.52 2.68
C ARG A 680 26.93 -4.96 4.13
N SER A 681 26.42 -6.15 4.40
CA SER A 681 26.54 -6.77 5.70
C SER A 681 27.95 -7.26 5.97
N VAL A 682 28.34 -7.27 7.24
CA VAL A 682 29.66 -7.70 7.68
C VAL A 682 29.56 -8.49 8.97
N ILE A 683 30.26 -9.63 9.01
CA ILE A 683 30.55 -10.36 10.23
C ILE A 683 31.94 -9.93 10.67
N VAL A 684 32.06 -9.46 11.90
CA VAL A 684 33.33 -9.15 12.56
C VAL A 684 33.59 -10.25 13.60
N PRO A 685 34.44 -11.24 13.29
CA PRO A 685 34.69 -12.36 14.20
C PRO A 685 35.42 -11.94 15.48
N ASP A 686 36.21 -10.86 15.40
CA ASP A 686 36.93 -10.27 16.52
C ASP A 686 37.04 -8.74 16.35
N VAL A 687 36.29 -7.98 17.16
CA VAL A 687 36.28 -6.52 17.07
C VAL A 687 37.60 -5.86 17.49
N THR A 688 38.46 -6.58 18.23
CA THR A 688 39.74 -6.01 18.72
C THR A 688 40.79 -5.83 17.63
N VAL A 689 40.57 -6.44 16.46
CA VAL A 689 41.51 -6.42 15.33
C VAL A 689 40.89 -5.83 14.06
N ASP A 690 39.61 -5.46 14.10
CA ASP A 690 38.89 -4.93 12.94
C ASP A 690 39.10 -3.42 12.81
N GLU A 691 39.46 -2.96 11.61
CA GLU A 691 39.77 -1.55 11.33
C GLU A 691 38.54 -0.64 11.32
N HIS A 692 37.34 -1.20 11.16
CA HIS A 692 36.07 -0.49 11.15
C HIS A 692 35.44 -0.41 12.55
N TRP A 693 36.00 -1.13 13.54
CA TRP A 693 35.55 -1.03 14.92
C TRP A 693 35.97 0.31 15.52
N LEU A 694 34.99 1.14 15.87
CA LEU A 694 35.23 2.35 16.64
C LEU A 694 35.40 1.92 18.10
N SER A 695 36.62 2.05 18.65
CA SER A 695 36.88 1.79 20.06
C SER A 695 36.11 2.80 20.92
N VAL A 696 35.25 2.28 21.79
CA VAL A 696 34.46 3.10 22.71
C VAL A 696 34.60 2.56 24.14
N PRO A 697 35.08 3.39 25.09
CA PRO A 697 35.21 3.00 26.49
C PRO A 697 33.89 2.48 27.07
N GLY A 698 33.92 1.29 27.68
CA GLY A 698 32.75 0.59 28.23
C GLY A 698 32.10 -0.41 27.25
N LEU A 699 32.14 -0.16 25.94
CA LEU A 699 31.67 -1.12 24.93
C LEU A 699 32.75 -2.18 24.63
N ASP A 700 34.02 -1.74 24.58
CA ASP A 700 35.18 -2.59 24.30
C ASP A 700 35.45 -3.65 25.39
N ASP A 701 34.91 -3.45 26.59
CA ASP A 701 35.15 -4.32 27.75
C ASP A 701 34.43 -5.67 27.64
N TRP A 702 33.39 -5.77 26.81
CA TRP A 702 32.56 -6.97 26.69
C TRP A 702 32.12 -7.29 25.25
N VAL A 703 32.21 -6.37 24.29
CA VAL A 703 31.97 -6.72 22.88
C VAL A 703 33.22 -7.36 22.29
N HIS A 704 33.08 -8.60 21.80
CA HIS A 704 34.19 -9.37 21.24
C HIS A 704 33.92 -9.84 19.81
N SER A 705 32.66 -9.95 19.38
CA SER A 705 32.31 -10.10 17.96
C SER A 705 31.03 -9.32 17.64
N ALA A 706 30.85 -8.98 16.36
CA ALA A 706 29.71 -8.21 15.90
C ALA A 706 29.18 -8.74 14.55
N LEU A 707 27.88 -8.59 14.32
CA LEU A 707 27.25 -8.74 13.01
C LEU A 707 26.44 -7.47 12.74
N SER A 708 26.73 -6.81 11.63
CA SER A 708 26.06 -5.57 11.24
C SER A 708 25.52 -5.70 9.83
N VAL A 709 24.25 -5.33 9.65
CA VAL A 709 23.51 -5.46 8.38
C VAL A 709 22.80 -4.14 8.05
N PRO A 710 22.71 -3.78 6.76
CA PRO A 710 22.00 -2.57 6.35
C PRO A 710 20.49 -2.82 6.35
N LEU A 711 19.71 -1.83 6.78
CA LEU A 711 18.26 -1.78 6.60
C LEU A 711 17.99 -1.02 5.30
N VAL A 712 17.61 -1.75 4.24
CA VAL A 712 17.44 -1.19 2.90
C VAL A 712 16.05 -1.57 2.37
N THR A 713 15.35 -0.61 1.79
CA THR A 713 14.09 -0.85 1.05
C THR A 713 14.31 -0.55 -0.43
N GLN A 714 14.18 -1.55 -1.29
CA GLN A 714 14.56 -1.50 -2.72
C GLN A 714 16.01 -1.04 -2.95
N GLU A 715 16.26 0.27 -2.95
CA GLU A 715 17.58 0.90 -3.10
C GLU A 715 17.84 2.05 -2.10
N GLU A 716 16.93 2.34 -1.17
CA GLU A 716 17.10 3.41 -0.17
C GLU A 716 17.56 2.85 1.19
N LEU A 717 18.53 3.55 1.79
CA LEU A 717 19.02 3.23 3.14
C LEU A 717 18.03 3.76 4.16
N VAL A 718 17.36 2.84 4.86
CA VAL A 718 16.49 3.16 5.99
C VAL A 718 17.29 3.25 7.28
N GLY A 719 18.40 2.50 7.39
CA GLY A 719 19.21 2.44 8.60
C GLY A 719 20.21 1.28 8.62
N VAL A 720 20.67 0.92 9.82
CA VAL A 720 21.60 -0.19 10.09
C VAL A 720 21.15 -0.92 11.36
N LEU A 721 21.19 -2.25 11.32
CA LEU A 721 20.99 -3.10 12.49
C LEU A 721 22.32 -3.76 12.84
N SER A 722 22.75 -3.61 14.09
CA SER A 722 23.99 -4.21 14.60
C SER A 722 23.70 -5.03 15.84
N ILE A 723 24.24 -6.25 15.90
CA ILE A 723 24.15 -7.14 17.05
C ILE A 723 25.54 -7.58 17.50
N TYR A 724 25.69 -7.83 18.80
CA TYR A 724 26.97 -7.97 19.48
C TYR A 724 27.00 -9.22 20.39
N SER A 725 28.20 -9.76 20.61
CA SER A 725 28.43 -10.90 21.49
C SER A 725 29.74 -10.78 22.29
N GLU A 726 29.74 -11.33 23.50
CA GLU A 726 30.91 -11.50 24.39
C GLU A 726 31.84 -12.64 23.94
N ARG A 727 31.47 -13.42 22.92
CA ARG A 727 32.31 -14.51 22.41
C ARG A 727 32.93 -14.12 21.08
N LYS A 728 34.25 -14.30 20.95
CA LYS A 728 34.92 -14.24 19.64
C LYS A 728 34.36 -15.35 18.74
N HIS A 729 34.25 -15.07 17.44
CA HIS A 729 33.76 -16.01 16.43
C HIS A 729 32.35 -16.58 16.71
N PHE A 730 31.48 -15.79 17.36
CA PHE A 730 30.12 -16.23 17.68
C PHE A 730 29.21 -16.26 16.45
N PHE A 731 29.30 -15.24 15.60
CA PHE A 731 28.44 -15.11 14.42
C PHE A 731 28.95 -15.97 13.26
N SER A 732 28.04 -16.70 12.61
CA SER A 732 28.29 -17.56 11.45
C SER A 732 27.61 -16.97 10.21
N GLU A 733 27.86 -17.58 9.06
CA GLU A 733 27.21 -17.20 7.81
C GLU A 733 25.68 -17.40 7.86
N ASP A 734 25.22 -18.46 8.54
CA ASP A 734 23.79 -18.71 8.75
C ASP A 734 23.14 -17.61 9.60
N HIS A 735 23.85 -17.10 10.62
CA HIS A 735 23.41 -15.93 11.39
C HIS A 735 23.28 -14.69 10.49
N ARG A 736 24.23 -14.44 9.57
CA ARG A 736 24.14 -13.32 8.63
C ARG A 736 22.90 -13.43 7.74
N ILE A 737 22.66 -14.58 7.12
CA ILE A 737 21.52 -14.80 6.22
C ILE A 737 20.18 -14.60 6.97
N LEU A 738 20.08 -15.12 8.19
CA LEU A 738 18.89 -14.98 9.03
C LEU A 738 18.62 -13.51 9.38
N VAL A 739 19.65 -12.81 9.84
CA VAL A 739 19.54 -11.41 10.28
C VAL A 739 19.30 -10.48 9.10
N GLU A 740 19.89 -10.73 7.92
CA GLU A 740 19.57 -9.99 6.68
C GLU A 740 18.11 -10.15 6.27
N SER A 741 17.59 -11.37 6.33
CA SER A 741 16.19 -11.65 5.98
C SER A 741 15.24 -10.92 6.94
N ALA A 742 15.55 -10.92 8.24
CA ALA A 742 14.80 -10.17 9.25
C ALA A 742 14.94 -8.65 9.04
N ALA A 743 16.15 -8.16 8.75
CA ALA A 743 16.46 -6.76 8.51
C ALA A 743 15.66 -6.17 7.34
N ALA A 744 15.41 -6.94 6.27
CA ALA A 744 14.56 -6.50 5.17
C ALA A 744 13.11 -6.22 5.62
N VAL A 745 12.55 -7.07 6.49
CA VAL A 745 11.20 -6.89 7.06
C VAL A 745 11.16 -5.68 7.99
N VAL A 746 12.20 -5.51 8.83
CA VAL A 746 12.34 -4.34 9.72
C VAL A 746 12.48 -3.04 8.93
N ALA A 747 13.26 -3.03 7.86
CA ALA A 747 13.46 -1.88 7.00
C ALA A 747 12.14 -1.42 6.36
N ALA A 748 11.38 -2.37 5.79
CA ALA A 748 10.07 -2.08 5.19
C ALA A 748 9.09 -1.47 6.19
N ALA A 749 9.12 -1.95 7.43
CA ALA A 749 8.22 -1.47 8.46
C ALA A 749 8.59 -0.10 9.02
N ILE A 750 9.88 0.16 9.26
CA ILE A 750 10.35 1.48 9.65
C ILE A 750 10.04 2.50 8.55
N ALA A 751 10.22 2.11 7.28
CA ALA A 751 9.87 2.96 6.14
C ALA A 751 8.35 3.27 6.10
N ASN A 752 7.50 2.26 6.30
CA ASN A 752 6.04 2.42 6.32
C ASN A 752 5.56 3.29 7.51
N ALA A 753 6.08 3.06 8.71
CA ALA A 753 5.73 3.85 9.89
C ALA A 753 6.14 5.32 9.73
N ARG A 754 7.34 5.59 9.19
CA ARG A 754 7.80 6.95 8.86
C ARG A 754 6.94 7.64 7.81
N LEU A 755 6.54 6.91 6.77
CA LEU A 755 5.67 7.46 5.72
C LEU A 755 4.30 7.84 6.30
N TYR A 756 3.74 6.99 7.16
CA TYR A 756 2.47 7.24 7.84
C TYR A 756 2.54 8.43 8.80
N GLU A 757 3.60 8.57 9.59
CA GLU A 757 3.80 9.75 10.45
C GLU A 757 3.90 11.05 9.64
N ARG A 758 4.62 11.03 8.50
CA ARG A 758 4.71 12.18 7.58
C ARG A 758 3.34 12.54 6.98
N GLU A 759 2.56 11.55 6.56
CA GLU A 759 1.21 11.77 6.01
C GLU A 759 0.25 12.34 7.06
N ARG A 760 0.30 11.80 8.29
CA ARG A 760 -0.51 12.28 9.42
C ARG A 760 -0.16 13.71 9.81
N GLU A 761 1.12 14.06 9.85
CA GLU A 761 1.56 15.42 10.17
C GLU A 761 1.15 16.41 9.08
N GLN A 762 1.31 16.05 7.80
CA GLN A 762 0.81 16.87 6.68
C GLN A 762 -0.70 17.08 6.74
N ARG A 763 -1.45 16.02 7.08
CA ARG A 763 -2.90 16.08 7.21
C ARG A 763 -3.33 16.97 8.36
N ARG A 764 -2.70 16.83 9.52
CA ARG A 764 -2.95 17.69 10.70
C ARG A 764 -2.69 19.16 10.38
N LEU A 765 -1.61 19.45 9.65
CA LEU A 765 -1.25 20.80 9.23
C LEU A 765 -2.28 21.35 8.21
N ALA A 766 -2.72 20.53 7.25
CA ALA A 766 -3.77 20.90 6.31
C ALA A 766 -5.12 21.14 6.98
N GLU A 767 -5.52 20.31 7.95
CA GLU A 767 -6.76 20.48 8.73
C GLU A 767 -6.73 21.77 9.55
N ALA A 768 -5.61 22.06 10.22
CA ALA A 768 -5.44 23.32 10.95
C ALA A 768 -5.49 24.54 10.01
N LEU A 769 -4.94 24.43 8.80
CA LEU A 769 -5.02 25.49 7.78
C LEU A 769 -6.45 25.69 7.27
N VAL A 770 -7.23 24.62 7.11
CA VAL A 770 -8.63 24.67 6.68
C VAL A 770 -9.52 25.26 7.78
N GLU A 771 -9.31 24.87 9.04
CA GLU A 771 -10.04 25.43 10.20
C GLU A 771 -9.73 26.94 10.35
N ALA A 772 -8.46 27.34 10.18
CA ALA A 772 -8.07 28.74 10.18
C ALA A 772 -8.74 29.53 9.02
N ALA A 773 -8.79 28.96 7.82
CA ALA A 773 -9.46 29.55 6.66
C ALA A 773 -10.97 29.74 6.88
N ALA A 774 -11.63 28.75 7.50
CA ALA A 774 -13.06 28.77 7.81
C ALA A 774 -13.38 29.82 8.89
N ALA A 775 -12.56 29.91 9.94
CA ALA A 775 -12.71 30.89 11.01
C ALA A 775 -12.60 32.34 10.51
N VAL A 776 -11.72 32.58 9.53
CA VAL A 776 -11.48 33.90 8.93
C VAL A 776 -12.63 34.34 8.01
N SER A 777 -13.35 33.40 7.39
CA SER A 777 -14.43 33.71 6.46
C SER A 777 -15.77 34.04 7.13
N SER A 778 -15.94 33.74 8.42
CA SER A 778 -17.25 33.78 9.11
C SER A 778 -17.57 35.07 9.86
N THR A 779 -16.63 36.01 9.98
CA THR A 779 -16.80 37.20 10.86
C THR A 779 -16.27 38.46 10.20
N LEU A 780 -17.11 39.49 10.08
CA LEU A 780 -16.76 40.79 9.48
C LEU A 780 -16.10 41.76 10.49
N ASP A 781 -15.98 41.33 11.75
CA ASP A 781 -15.33 42.09 12.81
C ASP A 781 -13.82 41.79 12.83
N LEU A 782 -13.04 42.74 12.30
CA LEU A 782 -11.57 42.63 12.17
C LEU A 782 -10.91 42.20 13.49
N ASP A 783 -11.40 42.76 14.57
CA ASP A 783 -10.89 42.59 15.91
C ASP A 783 -11.03 41.13 16.38
N GLN A 784 -12.22 40.53 16.20
CA GLN A 784 -12.47 39.13 16.50
C GLN A 784 -11.70 38.16 15.59
N VAL A 785 -11.53 38.53 14.31
CA VAL A 785 -10.79 37.69 13.35
C VAL A 785 -9.32 37.64 13.73
N LEU A 786 -8.71 38.78 14.07
CA LEU A 786 -7.31 38.82 14.51
C LEU A 786 -7.10 38.04 15.81
N ASP A 787 -8.02 38.11 16.78
CA ASP A 787 -7.95 37.32 18.02
C ASP A 787 -8.00 35.80 17.75
N ARG A 788 -8.86 35.37 16.82
CA ARG A 788 -8.94 33.97 16.38
C ARG A 788 -7.68 33.52 15.64
N ILE A 789 -7.10 34.36 14.79
CA ILE A 789 -5.84 34.07 14.12
C ILE A 789 -4.74 33.85 15.15
N LEU A 790 -4.61 34.75 16.13
CA LEU A 790 -3.62 34.61 17.20
C LEU A 790 -3.85 33.33 18.04
N GLU A 791 -5.09 32.94 18.28
CA GLU A 791 -5.40 31.66 18.93
C GLU A 791 -4.88 30.46 18.14
N GLN A 792 -5.15 30.42 16.84
CA GLN A 792 -4.76 29.30 15.99
C GLN A 792 -3.24 29.27 15.77
N VAL A 793 -2.60 30.44 15.64
CA VAL A 793 -1.14 30.56 15.60
C VAL A 793 -0.52 29.93 16.85
N SER A 794 -1.03 30.22 18.05
CA SER A 794 -0.51 29.61 19.30
C SER A 794 -0.78 28.12 19.44
N ARG A 795 -1.70 27.54 18.67
CA ARG A 795 -1.94 26.08 18.64
C ARG A 795 -0.99 25.35 17.68
N VAL A 796 -0.65 25.98 16.56
CA VAL A 796 0.17 25.37 15.49
C VAL A 796 1.65 25.68 15.65
N VAL A 797 1.98 26.90 16.06
CA VAL A 797 3.34 27.35 16.34
C VAL A 797 3.43 27.61 17.83
N PRO A 798 3.95 26.65 18.63
CA PRO A 798 4.13 26.85 20.07
C PRO A 798 4.88 28.17 20.32
N ASN A 799 4.34 29.02 21.19
CA ASN A 799 4.95 30.30 21.53
C ASN A 799 4.57 30.71 22.95
N ASP A 800 5.37 31.59 23.54
CA ASP A 800 5.06 32.16 24.86
C ASP A 800 4.11 33.35 24.75
N ALA A 801 4.29 34.16 23.69
CA ALA A 801 3.39 35.24 23.31
C ALA A 801 3.38 35.46 21.78
N THR A 802 2.33 36.09 21.28
CA THR A 802 2.16 36.39 19.85
C THR A 802 1.38 37.70 19.64
N ASN A 803 1.66 38.41 18.56
CA ASN A 803 0.97 39.67 18.24
C ASN A 803 0.83 39.92 16.75
N VAL A 804 -0.16 40.73 16.40
CA VAL A 804 -0.33 41.34 15.07
C VAL A 804 -0.06 42.83 15.17
N MET A 805 0.86 43.32 14.34
CA MET A 805 1.17 44.73 14.16
C MET A 805 0.58 45.25 12.85
N LEU A 806 -0.01 46.45 12.87
CA LEU A 806 -0.52 47.13 11.67
C LEU A 806 0.24 48.43 11.41
N ILE A 807 0.48 48.69 10.12
CA ILE A 807 1.21 49.86 9.65
C ILE A 807 0.22 50.98 9.29
N SER A 808 0.49 52.19 9.76
CA SER A 808 -0.21 53.43 9.39
C SER A 808 0.83 54.50 9.03
N GLY A 809 1.19 54.58 7.75
CA GLY A 809 2.28 55.46 7.31
C GLY A 809 3.66 54.95 7.75
N ASP A 810 4.35 55.72 8.60
CA ASP A 810 5.63 55.34 9.23
C ASP A 810 5.46 54.75 10.64
N GLU A 811 4.25 54.82 11.19
CA GLU A 811 3.93 54.28 12.52
C GLU A 811 3.46 52.84 12.42
N VAL A 812 3.90 52.02 13.37
CA VAL A 812 3.51 50.63 13.56
C VAL A 812 2.95 50.48 14.96
N ARG A 813 1.70 50.04 15.03
CA ARG A 813 1.03 49.76 16.30
C ARG A 813 0.75 48.28 16.42
N ILE A 814 0.83 47.76 17.64
CA ILE A 814 0.31 46.43 17.94
C ILE A 814 -1.22 46.54 17.94
N ALA A 815 -1.87 45.88 16.99
CA ALA A 815 -3.32 45.90 16.85
C ALA A 815 -3.97 44.87 17.78
N ARG A 816 -3.34 43.70 17.92
CA ARG A 816 -3.77 42.59 18.77
C ARG A 816 -2.60 41.80 19.30
N TRP A 817 -2.75 41.19 20.46
CA TRP A 817 -1.70 40.42 21.12
C TRP A 817 -2.30 39.38 22.06
N ARG A 818 -1.53 38.33 22.37
CA ARG A 818 -1.90 37.24 23.29
C ARG A 818 -0.66 36.71 24.00
N GLY A 819 -0.77 36.40 25.30
CA GLY A 819 0.28 35.73 26.08
C GLY A 819 1.26 36.65 26.82
N TYR A 820 1.22 37.97 26.57
CA TYR A 820 2.08 38.96 27.22
C TYR A 820 1.74 39.19 28.70
N GLU A 821 0.54 38.79 29.16
CA GLU A 821 0.09 38.93 30.54
C GLU A 821 0.96 38.17 31.54
N LYS A 822 1.70 37.17 31.06
CA LYS A 822 2.60 36.34 31.86
C LYS A 822 3.90 37.06 32.25
N PHE A 823 4.19 38.21 31.63
CA PHE A 823 5.51 38.86 31.67
C PHE A 823 5.48 40.27 32.28
N GLY A 824 4.72 40.45 33.37
CA GLY A 824 4.71 41.71 34.14
C GLY A 824 4.20 42.90 33.32
N ASP A 825 4.98 43.99 33.28
CA ASP A 825 4.63 45.24 32.58
C ASP A 825 4.56 45.09 31.04
N ALA A 826 4.90 43.92 30.49
CA ALA A 826 4.87 43.65 29.06
C ALA A 826 3.48 43.83 28.44
N ALA A 827 2.39 43.46 29.13
CA ALA A 827 1.01 43.60 28.65
C ALA A 827 0.57 45.07 28.49
N ASP A 828 0.93 45.91 29.47
CA ASP A 828 0.65 47.35 29.44
C ASP A 828 1.47 48.06 28.36
N PHE A 829 2.72 47.61 28.16
CA PHE A 829 3.59 48.09 27.10
C PHE A 829 3.01 47.78 25.71
N VAL A 830 2.67 46.52 25.42
CA VAL A 830 2.17 46.13 24.08
C VAL A 830 0.82 46.77 23.73
N SER A 831 0.05 47.20 24.73
CA SER A 831 -1.25 47.85 24.52
C SER A 831 -1.15 49.34 24.13
N SER A 832 -0.01 49.99 24.38
CA SER A 832 0.15 51.44 24.21
C SER A 832 1.33 51.84 23.31
N VAL A 833 2.22 50.91 22.99
CA VAL A 833 3.41 51.20 22.20
C VAL A 833 3.10 51.52 20.73
N VAL A 834 3.75 52.56 20.23
CA VAL A 834 3.81 52.89 18.81
C VAL A 834 5.28 52.93 18.41
N PHE A 835 5.65 52.08 17.45
CA PHE A 835 6.99 52.05 16.89
C PHE A 835 7.05 52.89 15.63
N ARG A 836 8.20 53.53 15.37
CA ARG A 836 8.50 54.06 14.03
C ARG A 836 9.25 53.02 13.24
N LEU A 837 8.78 52.71 12.04
CA LEU A 837 9.46 51.80 11.10
C LEU A 837 10.91 52.22 10.84
N SER A 838 11.22 53.51 10.98
CA SER A 838 12.58 53.99 10.82
C SER A 838 13.55 53.57 11.92
N GLU A 839 13.04 53.23 13.10
CA GLU A 839 13.81 53.00 14.33
C GLU A 839 13.91 51.51 14.70
N VAL A 840 13.18 50.63 13.99
CA VAL A 840 13.12 49.18 14.27
C VAL A 840 13.66 48.38 13.07
N PRO A 841 14.95 47.96 13.08
CA PRO A 841 15.62 47.39 11.91
C PRO A 841 14.98 46.11 11.36
N ASN A 842 14.54 45.19 12.21
CA ASN A 842 13.90 43.94 11.78
C ASN A 842 12.55 44.19 11.07
N LEU A 843 11.71 45.09 11.60
CA LEU A 843 10.44 45.46 10.95
C LEU A 843 10.67 46.18 9.62
N ARG A 844 11.66 47.08 9.57
CA ARG A 844 12.05 47.75 8.32
C ARG A 844 12.53 46.74 7.27
N ALA A 845 13.37 45.79 7.67
CA ALA A 845 13.86 44.74 6.79
C ALA A 845 12.68 43.95 6.21
N MET A 846 11.77 43.44 7.04
CA MET A 846 10.57 42.73 6.58
C MET A 846 9.68 43.57 5.66
N LYS A 847 9.53 44.89 5.91
CA LYS A 847 8.76 45.79 5.03
C LYS A 847 9.39 45.91 3.63
N VAL A 848 10.71 45.96 3.56
CA VAL A 848 11.46 46.17 2.30
C VAL A 848 11.64 44.86 1.53
N THR A 849 12.05 43.80 2.21
CA THR A 849 12.31 42.50 1.58
C THR A 849 11.04 41.72 1.30
N ARG A 850 9.98 41.93 2.10
CA ARG A 850 8.77 41.09 2.14
C ARG A 850 9.05 39.63 2.51
N GLU A 851 10.21 39.39 3.10
CA GLU A 851 10.63 38.08 3.57
C GLU A 851 10.48 37.99 5.09
N PRO A 852 10.16 36.80 5.62
CA PRO A 852 10.13 36.56 7.05
C PRO A 852 11.52 36.63 7.68
N ILE A 853 11.55 36.82 9.01
CA ILE A 853 12.79 36.88 9.79
C ILE A 853 12.66 35.98 11.02
N VAL A 854 13.68 35.16 11.27
CA VAL A 854 13.87 34.43 12.52
C VAL A 854 15.12 34.98 13.23
N ILE A 855 14.99 35.23 14.52
CA ILE A 855 16.07 35.66 15.40
C ILE A 855 16.20 34.63 16.52
N PRO A 856 17.20 33.74 16.46
CA PRO A 856 17.39 32.69 17.46
C PRO A 856 17.67 33.22 18.87
N ASP A 857 18.49 34.27 19.00
CA ASP A 857 18.71 34.98 20.27
C ASP A 857 18.66 36.51 20.08
N THR A 858 17.62 37.15 20.62
CA THR A 858 17.40 38.61 20.53
C THR A 858 18.40 39.42 21.34
N THR A 859 19.02 38.84 22.38
CA THR A 859 20.06 39.51 23.18
C THR A 859 21.40 39.57 22.45
N ALA A 860 21.64 38.63 21.52
CA ALA A 860 22.85 38.56 20.71
C ALA A 860 22.69 39.22 19.33
N TYR A 861 21.46 39.51 18.89
CA TYR A 861 21.18 40.04 17.57
C TYR A 861 21.40 41.57 17.49
N PRO A 862 22.35 42.07 16.69
CA PRO A 862 22.71 43.50 16.66
C PRO A 862 21.59 44.43 16.18
N GLY A 863 20.62 43.91 15.42
CA GLY A 863 19.49 44.68 14.90
C GLY A 863 18.26 44.72 15.81
N TRP A 864 18.33 44.14 17.01
CA TRP A 864 17.22 44.09 17.96
C TRP A 864 17.21 45.33 18.85
N VAL A 865 16.05 45.99 18.96
CA VAL A 865 15.89 47.13 19.86
C VAL A 865 15.59 46.62 21.26
N GLN A 866 16.53 46.82 22.19
CA GLN A 866 16.40 46.38 23.58
C GLN A 866 15.45 47.31 24.35
N VAL A 867 14.34 46.76 24.82
CA VAL A 867 13.32 47.46 25.62
C VAL A 867 13.22 46.78 26.99
N PRO A 868 13.32 47.51 28.12
CA PRO A 868 13.30 46.91 29.46
C PRO A 868 12.11 45.97 29.71
N GLU A 869 10.93 46.37 29.27
CA GLU A 869 9.65 45.66 29.38
C GLU A 869 9.59 44.38 28.53
N GLN A 870 10.53 44.19 27.59
CA GLN A 870 10.67 43.00 26.74
C GLN A 870 11.95 42.20 27.03
N SER A 871 12.62 42.43 28.15
CA SER A 871 13.86 41.73 28.52
C SER A 871 13.73 40.21 28.66
N TRP A 872 12.50 39.71 28.80
CA TRP A 872 12.18 38.27 28.84
C TRP A 872 12.25 37.60 27.46
N LEU A 873 12.07 38.36 26.38
CA LEU A 873 11.98 37.85 25.02
C LEU A 873 13.38 37.45 24.55
N ARG A 874 13.59 36.15 24.31
CA ARG A 874 14.88 35.56 23.91
C ARG A 874 14.91 35.06 22.48
N SER A 875 13.81 34.61 21.91
CA SER A 875 13.72 34.18 20.52
C SER A 875 12.50 34.79 19.85
N TYR A 876 12.64 35.17 18.58
CA TYR A 876 11.61 35.88 17.81
C TYR A 876 11.49 35.29 16.40
N ALA A 877 10.25 35.15 15.91
CA ALA A 877 9.98 34.97 14.50
C ALA A 877 8.86 35.90 14.04
N GLY A 878 9.05 36.54 12.89
CA GLY A 878 8.12 37.49 12.31
C GLY A 878 7.93 37.25 10.82
N VAL A 879 6.69 37.42 10.35
CA VAL A 879 6.32 37.34 8.93
C VAL A 879 5.56 38.62 8.53
N PRO A 880 5.77 39.13 7.31
CA PRO A 880 5.02 40.28 6.80
C PRO A 880 3.60 39.87 6.38
N ILE A 881 2.64 40.73 6.68
CA ILE A 881 1.26 40.62 6.21
C ILE A 881 1.15 41.43 4.91
N VAL A 882 0.95 40.75 3.78
CA VAL A 882 1.03 41.36 2.44
C VAL A 882 -0.32 41.32 1.73
N VAL A 883 -0.83 42.48 1.33
CA VAL A 883 -2.05 42.60 0.51
C VAL A 883 -1.70 43.26 -0.81
N ARG A 884 -1.99 42.58 -1.93
CA ARG A 884 -1.71 43.07 -3.31
C ARG A 884 -0.27 43.58 -3.50
N GLY A 885 0.69 42.91 -2.86
CA GLY A 885 2.11 43.27 -2.91
C GLY A 885 2.54 44.40 -1.99
N GLU A 886 1.66 44.97 -1.16
CA GLU A 886 2.00 45.96 -0.13
C GLU A 886 2.01 45.33 1.26
N VAL A 887 3.07 45.59 2.04
CA VAL A 887 3.14 45.15 3.44
C VAL A 887 2.30 46.08 4.30
N ILE A 888 1.21 45.56 4.85
CA ILE A 888 0.24 46.31 5.67
C ILE A 888 0.40 46.07 7.18
N GLY A 889 1.20 45.08 7.56
CA GLY A 889 1.39 44.66 8.95
C GLY A 889 2.42 43.55 9.10
N PHE A 890 2.55 43.05 10.33
CA PHE A 890 3.42 41.94 10.68
C PHE A 890 2.70 41.01 11.66
N LEU A 891 2.91 39.70 11.52
CA LEU A 891 2.50 38.70 12.51
C LEU A 891 3.76 38.16 13.18
N ASN A 892 3.78 38.18 14.51
CA ASN A 892 4.97 37.91 15.30
C ASN A 892 4.70 36.84 16.36
N VAL A 893 5.69 35.98 16.61
CA VAL A 893 5.71 35.01 17.72
C VAL A 893 7.01 35.17 18.51
N ASP A 894 6.86 35.10 19.83
CA ASP A 894 7.90 35.41 20.82
C ASP A 894 8.07 34.24 21.79
N SER A 895 9.31 33.96 22.19
CA SER A 895 9.63 32.99 23.23
C SER A 895 10.69 33.50 24.21
N ALA A 896 10.55 33.09 25.47
CA ALA A 896 11.54 33.28 26.53
C ALA A 896 12.73 32.31 26.42
N THR A 897 12.65 31.31 25.54
CA THR A 897 13.71 30.30 25.35
C THR A 897 14.60 30.69 24.15
N PRO A 898 15.94 30.83 24.33
CA PRO A 898 16.85 31.06 23.21
C PRO A 898 16.85 29.89 22.23
N GLY A 899 16.96 30.18 20.93
CA GLY A 899 17.01 29.18 19.86
C GLY A 899 15.71 28.43 19.61
N PHE A 900 14.59 28.91 20.16
CA PHE A 900 13.31 28.24 20.07
C PHE A 900 12.76 28.25 18.64
N PHE A 901 12.78 29.40 17.97
CA PHE A 901 12.33 29.51 16.58
C PHE A 901 13.46 29.25 15.58
N ASN A 902 13.10 28.60 14.47
CA ASN A 902 13.95 28.23 13.34
C ASN A 902 13.15 28.35 12.03
N GLU A 903 13.76 28.08 10.88
CA GLU A 903 13.08 28.22 9.58
C GLU A 903 11.83 27.34 9.40
N ALA A 904 11.76 26.17 10.05
CA ALA A 904 10.60 25.29 9.96
C ALA A 904 9.31 25.94 10.50
N HIS A 905 9.45 26.89 11.43
CA HIS A 905 8.31 27.64 12.00
C HIS A 905 7.77 28.72 11.04
N LEU A 906 8.51 29.09 10.00
CA LEU A 906 8.12 30.18 9.09
C LEU A 906 7.00 29.79 8.14
N ALA A 907 6.99 28.56 7.62
CA ALA A 907 5.97 28.09 6.69
C ALA A 907 4.54 28.18 7.26
N PRO A 908 4.23 27.61 8.44
CA PRO A 908 2.90 27.76 9.03
C PRO A 908 2.60 29.21 9.39
N LEU A 909 3.58 29.95 9.93
CA LEU A 909 3.38 31.35 10.31
C LEU A 909 3.06 32.25 9.11
N LYS A 910 3.69 32.02 7.95
CA LYS A 910 3.41 32.73 6.69
C LYS A 910 1.99 32.48 6.20
N ALA A 911 1.51 31.23 6.26
CA ALA A 911 0.14 30.92 5.90
C ALA A 911 -0.88 31.69 6.77
N PHE A 912 -0.63 31.80 8.08
CA PHE A 912 -1.46 32.63 8.96
C PHE A 912 -1.39 34.12 8.63
N ALA A 913 -0.24 34.63 8.17
CA ALA A 913 -0.11 36.01 7.71
C ALA A 913 -0.89 36.26 6.42
N ASP A 914 -0.95 35.30 5.50
CA ASP A 914 -1.77 35.39 4.28
C ASP A 914 -3.27 35.40 4.62
N TYR A 915 -3.69 34.64 5.63
CA TYR A 915 -5.05 34.72 6.16
C TYR A 915 -5.35 36.05 6.85
N ALA A 916 -4.42 36.56 7.67
CA ALA A 916 -4.55 37.89 8.28
C ALA A 916 -4.65 38.99 7.21
N ALA A 917 -3.87 38.88 6.13
CA ALA A 917 -3.90 39.79 5.00
C ALA A 917 -5.29 39.82 4.36
N SER A 918 -5.86 38.64 4.10
CA SER A 918 -7.21 38.49 3.54
C SER A 918 -8.29 39.06 4.46
N ALA A 919 -8.23 38.77 5.76
CA ALA A 919 -9.14 39.30 6.76
C ALA A 919 -9.13 40.83 6.83
N ILE A 920 -7.93 41.42 6.91
CA ILE A 920 -7.77 42.88 6.97
C ILE A 920 -8.26 43.52 5.68
N HIS A 921 -8.02 42.88 4.53
CA HIS A 921 -8.51 43.37 3.25
C HIS A 921 -10.05 43.38 3.19
N ASN A 922 -10.69 42.28 3.58
CA ASN A 922 -12.14 42.13 3.56
C ASN A 922 -12.83 43.11 4.52
N ALA A 923 -12.31 43.28 5.73
CA ALA A 923 -12.86 44.22 6.71
C ALA A 923 -12.79 45.68 6.19
N ARG A 924 -11.66 46.08 5.58
CA ARG A 924 -11.51 47.41 4.98
C ARG A 924 -12.47 47.66 3.83
N LEU A 925 -12.64 46.68 2.94
CA LEU A 925 -13.58 46.76 1.83
C LEU A 925 -15.03 46.91 2.31
N TYR A 926 -15.40 46.17 3.35
CA TYR A 926 -16.74 46.25 3.93
C TYR A 926 -17.02 47.61 4.58
N GLU A 927 -16.07 48.17 5.35
CA GLU A 927 -16.21 49.51 5.92
C GLU A 927 -16.36 50.58 4.84
N GLU A 928 -15.57 50.48 3.76
CA GLU A 928 -15.66 51.43 2.64
C GLU A 928 -17.01 51.32 1.91
N ALA A 929 -17.47 50.09 1.65
CA ALA A 929 -18.79 49.85 1.04
C ALA A 929 -19.92 50.38 1.92
N ARG A 930 -19.86 50.14 3.24
CA ARG A 930 -20.85 50.64 4.21
C ARG A 930 -20.87 52.17 4.24
N ARG A 931 -19.71 52.83 4.23
CA ARG A 931 -19.62 54.30 4.19
C ARG A 931 -20.27 54.85 2.91
N ARG A 932 -19.97 54.27 1.76
CA ARG A 932 -20.57 54.68 0.47
C ARG A 932 -22.09 54.46 0.44
N ALA A 933 -22.58 53.36 0.98
CA ALA A 933 -24.01 53.08 1.05
C ALA A 933 -24.76 54.11 1.92
N LEU A 934 -24.17 54.49 3.07
CA LEU A 934 -24.74 55.52 3.94
C LEU A 934 -24.77 56.90 3.28
N GLU A 935 -23.71 57.27 2.56
CA GLU A 935 -23.65 58.50 1.77
C GLU A 935 -24.76 58.52 0.69
N GLN A 936 -24.95 57.42 -0.04
CA GLN A 936 -25.99 57.32 -1.07
C GLN A 936 -27.41 57.40 -0.49
N GLU A 937 -27.67 56.75 0.65
CA GLU A 937 -29.00 56.79 1.26
C GLU A 937 -29.34 58.20 1.77
N THR A 938 -28.37 58.89 2.38
CA THR A 938 -28.55 60.28 2.84
C THR A 938 -28.91 61.21 1.67
N LEU A 939 -28.26 61.05 0.52
CA LEU A 939 -28.58 61.82 -0.70
C LEU A 939 -29.97 61.48 -1.25
N ARG A 940 -30.34 60.19 -1.25
CA ARG A 940 -31.64 59.72 -1.75
C ARG A 940 -32.81 60.23 -0.90
N GLU A 941 -32.67 60.19 0.42
CA GLU A 941 -33.66 60.74 1.37
C GLU A 941 -33.87 62.24 1.16
N ALA A 942 -32.78 63.00 1.02
CA ALA A 942 -32.85 64.43 0.73
C ALA A 942 -33.57 64.70 -0.60
N ALA A 943 -33.22 64.00 -1.68
CA ALA A 943 -33.88 64.15 -2.98
C ALA A 943 -35.39 63.84 -2.95
N LEU A 944 -35.80 62.80 -2.22
CA LEU A 944 -37.21 62.45 -2.05
C LEU A 944 -37.98 63.52 -1.28
N ALA A 945 -37.43 64.06 -0.19
CA ALA A 945 -38.06 65.13 0.56
C ALA A 945 -38.34 66.36 -0.32
N LEU A 946 -37.41 66.70 -1.21
CA LEU A 946 -37.57 67.83 -2.15
C LEU A 946 -38.63 67.60 -3.21
N SER A 947 -38.82 66.36 -3.67
CA SER A 947 -39.84 66.03 -4.69
C SER A 947 -41.30 66.20 -4.21
N THR A 948 -41.52 66.36 -2.91
CA THR A 948 -42.88 66.42 -2.32
C THR A 948 -43.44 67.84 -2.18
N VAL A 949 -42.60 68.88 -2.36
CA VAL A 949 -43.00 70.27 -2.17
C VAL A 949 -43.67 70.81 -3.44
N ARG A 950 -44.86 71.42 -3.30
CA ARG A 950 -45.65 71.96 -4.42
C ARG A 950 -45.64 73.48 -4.52
N ASP A 951 -45.22 74.19 -3.47
CA ASP A 951 -45.11 75.65 -3.44
C ASP A 951 -43.67 76.07 -3.80
N PRO A 952 -43.45 76.91 -4.84
CA PRO A 952 -42.12 77.35 -5.24
C PRO A 952 -41.32 78.08 -4.15
N GLU A 953 -41.98 78.85 -3.28
CA GLU A 953 -41.27 79.59 -2.21
C GLU A 953 -40.86 78.64 -1.08
N GLU A 954 -41.77 77.75 -0.67
CA GLU A 954 -41.50 76.68 0.31
C GLU A 954 -40.44 75.70 -0.22
N ALA A 955 -40.43 75.44 -1.54
CA ALA A 955 -39.46 74.57 -2.18
C ALA A 955 -38.05 75.15 -2.07
N VAL A 956 -37.86 76.45 -2.29
CA VAL A 956 -36.52 77.07 -2.17
C VAL A 956 -36.01 77.00 -0.73
N GLU A 957 -36.86 77.33 0.26
CA GLU A 957 -36.44 77.24 1.66
C GLU A 957 -36.11 75.79 2.06
N ARG A 958 -36.90 74.82 1.56
CA ARG A 958 -36.68 73.40 1.85
C ARG A 958 -35.44 72.84 1.17
N ILE A 959 -35.19 73.18 -0.10
CA ILE A 959 -33.96 72.80 -0.83
C ILE A 959 -32.73 73.26 -0.05
N LEU A 960 -32.71 74.52 0.37
CA LEU A 960 -31.58 75.05 1.13
C LEU A 960 -31.46 74.34 2.51
N ALA A 961 -32.58 74.15 3.23
CA ALA A 961 -32.56 73.46 4.53
C ALA A 961 -32.04 72.02 4.46
N GLU A 962 -32.42 71.24 3.45
CA GLU A 962 -31.91 69.88 3.27
C GLU A 962 -30.44 69.88 2.79
N LEU A 963 -30.07 70.83 1.94
CA LEU A 963 -28.69 71.01 1.49
C LEU A 963 -27.75 71.35 2.65
N GLU A 964 -28.20 72.12 3.64
CA GLU A 964 -27.44 72.44 4.87
C GLU A 964 -27.02 71.20 5.66
N ARG A 965 -27.79 70.10 5.56
CA ARG A 965 -27.50 68.83 6.25
C ARG A 965 -26.33 68.08 5.60
N VAL A 966 -26.09 68.31 4.31
CA VAL A 966 -25.11 67.59 3.50
C VAL A 966 -23.87 68.45 3.22
N VAL A 967 -24.06 69.75 3.03
CA VAL A 967 -22.99 70.74 2.83
C VAL A 967 -23.20 71.90 3.81
N PRO A 968 -22.37 72.02 4.86
CA PRO A 968 -22.50 73.11 5.83
C PRO A 968 -22.24 74.47 5.18
N TYR A 969 -23.14 75.42 5.35
CA TYR A 969 -22.99 76.82 4.90
C TYR A 969 -23.46 77.80 5.99
N ASP A 970 -23.05 79.07 5.91
CA ASP A 970 -23.54 80.14 6.80
C ASP A 970 -24.71 80.93 6.19
N SER A 971 -24.66 81.14 4.88
CA SER A 971 -25.78 81.61 4.08
C SER A 971 -25.79 80.92 2.72
N ALA A 972 -26.96 80.86 2.09
CA ALA A 972 -27.12 80.27 0.77
C ALA A 972 -28.27 80.93 0.01
N SER A 973 -28.14 81.05 -1.32
CA SER A 973 -29.18 81.59 -2.19
C SER A 973 -29.43 80.70 -3.40
N ILE A 974 -30.68 80.71 -3.89
CA ILE A 974 -31.05 80.17 -5.19
C ILE A 974 -31.31 81.33 -6.14
N GLN A 975 -30.80 81.20 -7.38
CA GLN A 975 -30.82 82.26 -8.38
C GLN A 975 -31.35 81.74 -9.70
N TRP A 976 -32.34 82.42 -10.30
CA TRP A 976 -32.86 82.08 -11.64
C TRP A 976 -32.15 82.82 -12.75
N LEU A 977 -31.93 82.10 -13.86
CA LEU A 977 -31.36 82.67 -15.06
C LEU A 977 -32.46 83.31 -15.93
N GLU A 978 -32.41 84.62 -16.06
CA GLU A 978 -33.32 85.44 -16.87
C GLU A 978 -32.52 86.20 -17.96
N GLY A 979 -32.43 85.60 -19.15
CA GLY A 979 -31.63 86.15 -20.24
C GLY A 979 -30.13 86.13 -19.91
N ASN A 980 -29.51 87.31 -19.74
CA ASN A 980 -28.10 87.45 -19.35
C ASN A 980 -27.94 87.93 -17.90
N ARG A 981 -28.94 87.65 -17.05
CA ARG A 981 -28.95 88.04 -15.64
C ARG A 981 -29.33 86.88 -14.74
N LEU A 982 -28.73 86.81 -13.56
CA LEU A 982 -29.18 85.92 -12.49
C LEU A 982 -29.92 86.72 -11.43
N ARG A 983 -31.14 86.31 -11.10
CA ARG A 983 -31.97 86.96 -10.08
C ARG A 983 -32.05 86.07 -8.84
N ILE A 984 -31.77 86.62 -7.66
CA ILE A 984 -31.98 85.89 -6.40
C ILE A 984 -33.48 85.71 -6.18
N ILE A 985 -33.91 84.46 -6.05
CA ILE A 985 -35.33 84.09 -5.88
C ILE A 985 -35.64 83.59 -4.47
N GLY A 986 -34.63 83.22 -3.71
CA GLY A 986 -34.76 82.82 -2.32
C GLY A 986 -33.39 82.62 -1.69
N GLY A 987 -33.35 82.58 -0.37
CA GLY A 987 -32.12 82.40 0.38
C GLY A 987 -32.35 82.05 1.84
N ARG A 988 -31.29 81.60 2.51
CA ARG A 988 -31.29 81.12 3.89
C ARG A 988 -30.01 81.58 4.58
N GLY A 989 -30.08 81.88 5.87
CA GLY A 989 -28.91 82.31 6.68
C GLY A 989 -28.46 83.77 6.48
N PHE A 990 -29.07 84.52 5.56
CA PHE A 990 -28.80 85.96 5.40
C PHE A 990 -29.48 86.81 6.47
N PRO A 991 -28.78 87.78 7.10
CA PRO A 991 -29.37 88.69 8.09
C PRO A 991 -30.35 89.70 7.46
N ASN A 992 -30.21 89.98 6.16
CA ASN A 992 -30.98 90.95 5.39
C ASN A 992 -31.61 90.32 4.13
N LEU A 993 -32.22 89.13 4.28
CA LEU A 993 -32.76 88.37 3.16
C LEU A 993 -33.76 89.17 2.31
N GLU A 994 -34.67 89.94 2.92
CA GLU A 994 -35.68 90.73 2.19
C GLU A 994 -35.06 91.77 1.23
N GLU A 995 -33.89 92.30 1.56
CA GLU A 995 -33.15 93.25 0.71
C GLU A 995 -32.42 92.55 -0.43
N LEU A 996 -32.12 91.25 -0.27
CA LEU A 996 -31.41 90.43 -1.25
C LEU A 996 -32.34 89.82 -2.31
N LEU A 997 -33.60 89.58 -1.96
CA LEU A 997 -34.59 89.04 -2.87
C LEU A 997 -34.82 89.98 -4.06
N GLY A 998 -34.77 89.43 -5.27
CA GLY A 998 -34.97 90.18 -6.51
C GLY A 998 -33.74 90.93 -7.03
N ILE A 999 -32.62 90.93 -6.31
CA ILE A 999 -31.35 91.45 -6.84
C ILE A 999 -30.94 90.66 -8.08
N THR A 1000 -30.52 91.38 -9.11
CA THR A 1000 -30.04 90.81 -10.37
C THR A 1000 -28.56 91.05 -10.59
N PHE A 1001 -27.82 90.00 -10.93
CA PHE A 1001 -26.42 90.06 -11.33
C PHE A 1001 -26.31 90.04 -12.86
N ASP A 1002 -25.54 90.95 -13.44
CA ASP A 1002 -25.33 91.02 -14.89
C ASP A 1002 -24.13 90.16 -15.31
N LEU A 1003 -24.38 89.11 -16.10
CA LEU A 1003 -23.36 88.14 -16.47
C LEU A 1003 -22.35 88.66 -17.51
N THR A 1004 -22.56 89.85 -18.09
CA THR A 1004 -21.54 90.49 -18.95
C THR A 1004 -20.39 91.11 -18.16
N ARG A 1005 -20.56 91.30 -16.85
CA ARG A 1005 -19.58 91.97 -15.98
C ARG A 1005 -18.77 90.91 -15.23
N ASP A 1006 -17.49 91.21 -14.97
CA ASP A 1006 -16.57 90.32 -14.25
C ASP A 1006 -16.42 90.72 -12.77
N ASP A 1007 -17.49 91.27 -12.20
CA ASP A 1007 -17.53 91.74 -10.80
C ASP A 1007 -18.17 90.73 -9.83
N ASN A 1008 -18.57 89.55 -10.32
CA ASN A 1008 -19.17 88.48 -9.52
C ASN A 1008 -18.81 87.08 -10.07
N PRO A 1009 -18.50 86.08 -9.21
CA PRO A 1009 -18.13 84.73 -9.64
C PRO A 1009 -19.28 83.93 -10.28
N ASN A 1010 -20.54 84.37 -10.13
CA ASN A 1010 -21.72 83.79 -10.77
C ASN A 1010 -21.57 83.55 -12.28
N ARG A 1011 -20.86 84.45 -12.97
CA ARG A 1011 -20.58 84.32 -14.40
C ARG A 1011 -19.88 83.02 -14.74
N TRP A 1012 -18.89 82.63 -13.94
CA TRP A 1012 -18.08 81.44 -14.21
C TRP A 1012 -18.91 80.15 -14.08
N VAL A 1013 -19.85 80.10 -13.14
CA VAL A 1013 -20.78 78.96 -13.00
C VAL A 1013 -21.65 78.82 -14.24
N VAL A 1014 -22.17 79.94 -14.76
CA VAL A 1014 -23.03 79.96 -15.95
C VAL A 1014 -22.24 79.62 -17.23
N GLU A 1015 -21.04 80.17 -17.40
CA GLU A 1015 -20.20 79.95 -18.59
C GLU A 1015 -19.63 78.52 -18.63
N THR A 1016 -19.11 78.04 -17.50
CA THR A 1016 -18.49 76.70 -17.43
C THR A 1016 -19.52 75.59 -17.30
N ARG A 1017 -20.73 75.90 -16.82
CA ARG A 1017 -21.78 74.92 -16.45
C ARG A 1017 -21.25 73.85 -15.50
N ARG A 1018 -20.35 74.24 -14.61
CA ARG A 1018 -19.76 73.39 -13.58
C ARG A 1018 -19.74 74.12 -12.25
N PRO A 1019 -19.67 73.39 -11.13
CA PRO A 1019 -19.44 74.00 -9.84
C PRO A 1019 -18.15 74.84 -9.84
N VAL A 1020 -18.20 76.01 -9.18
CA VAL A 1020 -17.05 76.90 -9.02
C VAL A 1020 -16.84 77.16 -7.55
N ILE A 1021 -15.63 76.89 -7.08
CA ILE A 1021 -15.19 77.17 -5.71
C ILE A 1021 -14.27 78.38 -5.74
N GLU A 1022 -14.55 79.36 -4.88
CA GLU A 1022 -13.68 80.50 -4.62
C GLU A 1022 -13.27 80.50 -3.15
N GLU A 1023 -11.96 80.47 -2.90
CA GLU A 1023 -11.40 80.41 -1.55
C GLU A 1023 -11.68 81.69 -0.75
N ASP A 1024 -11.57 82.87 -1.39
CA ASP A 1024 -11.92 84.15 -0.78
C ASP A 1024 -12.56 85.14 -1.80
N VAL A 1025 -13.89 85.09 -1.95
CA VAL A 1025 -14.62 85.99 -2.85
C VAL A 1025 -14.57 87.43 -2.41
N SER A 1026 -14.50 87.69 -1.11
CA SER A 1026 -14.43 89.05 -0.59
C SER A 1026 -13.11 89.71 -0.92
N ALA A 1027 -12.03 88.96 -1.15
CA ALA A 1027 -10.74 89.49 -1.59
C ALA A 1027 -10.79 89.89 -3.07
N ARG A 1028 -11.36 89.01 -3.91
CA ARG A 1028 -11.35 89.12 -5.38
C ARG A 1028 -12.44 90.03 -5.95
N TYR A 1029 -13.64 90.02 -5.37
CA TYR A 1029 -14.81 90.71 -5.91
C TYR A 1029 -15.30 91.81 -4.97
N ALA A 1030 -15.35 93.05 -5.47
CA ALA A 1030 -15.69 94.22 -4.65
C ALA A 1030 -17.17 94.25 -4.21
N GLU A 1031 -18.07 93.62 -4.97
CA GLU A 1031 -19.51 93.59 -4.69
C GLU A 1031 -19.84 92.85 -3.38
N PHE A 1032 -19.06 91.83 -2.99
CA PHE A 1032 -19.24 91.12 -1.70
C PHE A 1032 -18.87 91.97 -0.48
N ARG A 1033 -18.20 93.11 -0.68
CA ARG A 1033 -17.85 94.09 0.37
C ARG A 1033 -18.80 95.30 0.40
N ARG A 1034 -19.79 95.35 -0.49
CA ARG A 1034 -20.77 96.44 -0.59
C ARG A 1034 -22.14 95.98 -0.12
N GLU A 1035 -22.95 96.91 0.36
CA GLU A 1035 -24.36 96.63 0.64
C GLU A 1035 -25.07 96.24 -0.65
N PRO A 1036 -25.95 95.22 -0.64
CA PRO A 1036 -26.46 94.51 0.55
C PRO A 1036 -25.69 93.25 0.98
N HIS A 1037 -24.62 92.83 0.28
CA HIS A 1037 -23.87 91.60 0.59
C HIS A 1037 -22.86 91.74 1.75
N ALA A 1038 -22.42 92.96 2.06
CA ALA A 1038 -21.44 93.24 3.11
C ALA A 1038 -21.84 92.70 4.49
N GLN A 1039 -23.14 92.64 4.79
CA GLN A 1039 -23.66 92.18 6.08
C GLN A 1039 -23.48 90.67 6.31
N ALA A 1040 -23.45 89.86 5.24
CA ALA A 1040 -23.31 88.41 5.31
C ALA A 1040 -21.85 87.96 5.59
N ARG A 1041 -20.86 88.83 5.36
CA ARG A 1041 -19.42 88.58 5.58
C ARG A 1041 -18.92 87.31 4.87
N ILE A 1042 -19.36 87.11 3.63
CA ILE A 1042 -19.00 85.94 2.81
C ILE A 1042 -17.51 85.97 2.50
N ARG A 1043 -16.79 84.89 2.82
CA ARG A 1043 -15.36 84.71 2.51
C ARG A 1043 -15.19 83.59 1.51
N SER A 1044 -15.51 82.34 1.84
CA SER A 1044 -15.51 81.25 0.87
C SER A 1044 -16.88 81.12 0.20
N TRP A 1045 -16.87 80.72 -1.07
CA TRP A 1045 -18.07 80.66 -1.89
C TRP A 1045 -18.04 79.44 -2.81
N LEU A 1046 -19.17 78.77 -2.94
CA LEU A 1046 -19.39 77.66 -3.87
C LEU A 1046 -20.65 77.94 -4.67
N GLY A 1047 -20.51 78.07 -5.98
CA GLY A 1047 -21.63 78.20 -6.90
C GLY A 1047 -21.84 76.93 -7.70
N VAL A 1048 -23.07 76.45 -7.78
CA VAL A 1048 -23.45 75.19 -8.43
C VAL A 1048 -24.53 75.45 -9.48
N PRO A 1049 -24.36 75.00 -10.74
CA PRO A 1049 -25.34 75.23 -11.79
C PRO A 1049 -26.59 74.36 -11.58
N MET A 1050 -27.77 74.95 -11.72
CA MET A 1050 -29.02 74.20 -11.73
C MET A 1050 -29.39 73.84 -13.18
N MET A 1051 -29.49 72.54 -13.47
CA MET A 1051 -29.67 72.02 -14.82
C MET A 1051 -30.95 71.18 -14.94
N ILE A 1052 -31.67 71.31 -16.05
CA ILE A 1052 -32.72 70.36 -16.48
C ILE A 1052 -32.29 69.79 -17.82
N GLY A 1053 -31.85 68.53 -17.84
CA GLY A 1053 -31.17 67.95 -19.00
C GLY A 1053 -29.92 68.76 -19.34
N GLU A 1054 -29.78 69.23 -20.59
CA GLU A 1054 -28.68 70.11 -21.00
C GLU A 1054 -28.94 71.61 -20.79
N ARG A 1055 -30.12 71.97 -20.27
CA ARG A 1055 -30.53 73.37 -20.11
C ARG A 1055 -30.20 73.90 -18.72
N LEU A 1056 -29.38 74.94 -18.65
CA LEU A 1056 -29.14 75.72 -17.44
C LEU A 1056 -30.37 76.59 -17.12
N ILE A 1057 -30.90 76.46 -15.91
CA ILE A 1057 -32.08 77.21 -15.44
C ILE A 1057 -31.74 78.25 -14.36
N GLY A 1058 -30.58 78.12 -13.72
CA GLY A 1058 -30.19 78.95 -12.60
C GLY A 1058 -28.93 78.44 -11.92
N MET A 1059 -28.73 78.84 -10.67
CA MET A 1059 -27.66 78.32 -9.83
C MET A 1059 -28.01 78.41 -8.35
N ILE A 1060 -27.34 77.59 -7.54
CA ILE A 1060 -27.31 77.66 -6.08
C ILE A 1060 -25.97 78.26 -5.69
N ALA A 1061 -25.95 79.21 -4.77
CA ALA A 1061 -24.74 79.79 -4.19
C ALA A 1061 -24.71 79.49 -2.69
N LEU A 1062 -23.63 78.88 -2.23
CA LEU A 1062 -23.36 78.55 -0.83
C LEU A 1062 -22.20 79.40 -0.32
N ASP A 1063 -22.38 79.97 0.88
CA ASP A 1063 -21.48 80.97 1.44
C ASP A 1063 -20.93 80.53 2.79
N LYS A 1064 -19.65 80.80 3.06
CA LYS A 1064 -19.03 80.59 4.37
C LYS A 1064 -18.23 81.82 4.79
N ARG A 1065 -18.25 82.15 6.07
CA ARG A 1065 -17.45 83.23 6.68
C ARG A 1065 -15.98 82.84 6.86
N GLU A 1066 -15.66 81.55 6.77
CA GLU A 1066 -14.30 81.03 6.77
C GLU A 1066 -13.77 80.93 5.32
N PRO A 1067 -12.60 81.51 4.98
CA PRO A 1067 -12.00 81.35 3.66
C PRO A 1067 -11.48 79.92 3.44
N GLY A 1068 -11.52 79.43 2.19
CA GLY A 1068 -11.01 78.10 1.80
C GLY A 1068 -11.81 76.90 2.33
N PHE A 1069 -13.06 77.10 2.76
CA PHE A 1069 -13.87 76.05 3.38
C PHE A 1069 -14.39 75.00 2.37
N TYR A 1070 -14.82 75.43 1.18
CA TYR A 1070 -15.42 74.53 0.20
C TYR A 1070 -14.37 73.67 -0.52
N THR A 1071 -14.71 72.40 -0.79
CA THR A 1071 -13.86 71.42 -1.45
C THR A 1071 -14.60 70.82 -2.65
N GLU A 1072 -13.89 70.13 -3.53
CA GLU A 1072 -14.48 69.36 -4.63
C GLU A 1072 -15.51 68.31 -4.16
N ALA A 1073 -15.37 67.79 -2.93
CA ALA A 1073 -16.39 66.91 -2.34
C ALA A 1073 -17.67 67.68 -2.01
N HIS A 1074 -17.57 68.88 -1.45
CA HIS A 1074 -18.71 69.77 -1.20
C HIS A 1074 -19.41 70.17 -2.50
N ALA A 1075 -18.64 70.45 -3.57
CA ALA A 1075 -19.19 70.74 -4.89
C ALA A 1075 -20.01 69.58 -5.47
N ARG A 1076 -19.49 68.34 -5.42
CA ARG A 1076 -20.22 67.15 -5.89
C ARG A 1076 -21.50 66.88 -5.10
N LEU A 1077 -21.47 67.09 -3.79
CA LEU A 1077 -22.64 66.91 -2.94
C LEU A 1077 -23.72 67.96 -3.24
N ALA A 1078 -23.32 69.22 -3.44
CA ALA A 1078 -24.25 70.29 -3.77
C ALA A 1078 -24.78 70.20 -5.22
N GLU A 1079 -24.03 69.60 -6.16
CA GLU A 1079 -24.47 69.33 -7.54
C GLU A 1079 -25.54 68.25 -7.66
N ALA A 1080 -25.70 67.40 -6.64
CA ALA A 1080 -26.79 66.42 -6.57
C ALA A 1080 -28.17 67.05 -6.25
N PHE A 1081 -28.18 68.30 -5.77
CA PHE A 1081 -29.37 69.09 -5.43
C PHE A 1081 -29.69 70.08 -6.56
#